data_AF-A0A497QH85-F1
#
_entry.id   AF-A0A497QH85-F1
#
_cell.length_a   1.000
_cell.length_b   1.000
_cell.length_c   1.000
_cell.angle_alpha   90.00
_cell.angle_beta   90.00
_cell.angle_gamma   90.00
#
_symmetry.space_group_name_H-M   'P 1'
#
loop_
_entity.id
_entity.type
_entity.pdbx_description
1 polymer ?
#
loop_
_entity_poly.entity_id
_entity_poly.type
_entity_poly.pdbx_seq_one_letter_code
_entity_poly.pdbx_strand_id
1 'polypeptide(L)'
;MRLKMHTFVISLILLMLIAGSLSFPMASANVNKEDSVSLDVLFLSGYPKNRVDEALGLDPSLNVTKKASISNLSTYLSKYDVVFILDFRLSNSDIQALKQFVTDGGGLVIFMGLNLTYNPSLLFELGVIKTNSVDINTVVGITSPVDDNSPFVKNIAWNSIPETYNYTSMARDNVLGNVVLEEDTTRDALLITQDLGNGRIVTYAGWMTSPYNREIGLWPYFTYFVYMSILYSAQQPIPEYADWPYSPVPHEKDTIMIGTGILILAMFIGSLFIYFRRKSREPIQVSFEEKEAKKKIEKDVWEKIGMHRQIGGFLYSFFITLILVIPYAVLTSLVFPRYIMPFPQAAGWYNWTTNFFLALWTLFDVGTSTAMVKYFAEYRVDQPHIAVRYVQLFIWWQMLSGLCQLFLVAFLGSIFFSRTFLAYLSWIFVAHSIIQFPGMLLVFSYLFQAMQRLDYKQVADLLYYSFFTIFGQYSMILIFREWGKSNPIFGEALGAGIGYAVGQYVANWMMFFFTLILFKRMGFRFLNLLRVDFGKEEIKKAFTFGGKWTFGSIWVPLVWFFQMYLLSIWLLNYSAWMGYWGLAWGLTQIVSVISLFLNGFLPGISESYSHKKQLLTDLYVSRGLKWANYLGFWLVSSLFAVGSRFILGAAGPVWATAIILIPPLLVFQLLGPYSWFGDNIFAGVGRTGTAAAVWILEQGLRAMFLVIFIPMYGMLGVVYAYIPALAAKDAAVWILVRKYISRPKPYWWQIFIAPGLAAILNYLWLEALCWVIWDGGMPSSVLIFFIGTFVSLFIYAFIAGVTGAWDKNTLNDLDLSTRIVKGITILSRLMYKMSAWGSRISPFFNKYPIDIYDDAMREAEELTKEKKALII
;
A
#
# COMPACT_ATOMS: atom_id res chain seq x y z
N MET A 1 -42.45 0.15 -1.13
CA MET A 1 -41.14 -0.26 -0.56
C MET A 1 -39.98 -0.20 -1.57
N ARG A 2 -40.17 -0.60 -2.85
CA ARG A 2 -39.18 -0.47 -3.93
C ARG A 2 -38.74 0.98 -4.21
N LEU A 3 -39.66 1.95 -4.14
CA LEU A 3 -39.38 3.38 -4.37
C LEU A 3 -38.30 3.96 -3.42
N LYS A 4 -38.30 3.58 -2.14
CA LYS A 4 -37.36 4.12 -1.14
C LYS A 4 -35.93 3.60 -1.31
N MET A 5 -35.77 2.37 -1.82
CA MET A 5 -34.46 1.78 -2.14
C MET A 5 -33.86 2.42 -3.38
N HIS A 6 -34.69 2.76 -4.38
CA HIS A 6 -34.24 3.51 -5.55
C HIS A 6 -33.71 4.89 -5.17
N THR A 7 -34.38 5.66 -4.30
CA THR A 7 -33.84 6.95 -3.82
C THR A 7 -32.50 6.82 -3.12
N PHE A 8 -32.30 5.83 -2.24
CA PHE A 8 -31.01 5.65 -1.56
C PHE A 8 -29.90 5.20 -2.53
N VAL A 9 -30.21 4.30 -3.46
CA VAL A 9 -29.28 3.87 -4.51
C VAL A 9 -28.96 5.02 -5.46
N ILE A 10 -29.94 5.84 -5.83
CA ILE A 10 -29.75 7.07 -6.61
C ILE A 10 -28.90 8.06 -5.84
N SER A 11 -29.10 8.24 -4.53
CA SER A 11 -28.25 9.10 -3.70
C SER A 11 -26.83 8.56 -3.57
N LEU A 12 -26.64 7.24 -3.53
CA LEU A 12 -25.33 6.57 -3.51
C LEU A 12 -24.61 6.71 -4.86
N ILE A 13 -25.35 6.61 -5.97
CA ILE A 13 -24.87 6.86 -7.33
C ILE A 13 -24.54 8.35 -7.51
N LEU A 14 -25.39 9.26 -7.01
CA LEU A 14 -25.09 10.69 -6.96
C LEU A 14 -23.83 10.96 -6.11
N LEU A 15 -23.65 10.23 -5.01
CA LEU A 15 -22.44 10.29 -4.19
C LEU A 15 -21.19 9.85 -4.95
N MET A 16 -21.30 8.76 -5.72
CA MET A 16 -20.23 8.26 -6.60
C MET A 16 -19.94 9.24 -7.75
N LEU A 17 -20.97 9.91 -8.27
CA LEU A 17 -20.84 10.92 -9.31
C LEU A 17 -20.24 12.23 -8.75
N ILE A 18 -20.59 12.63 -7.52
CA ILE A 18 -20.01 13.78 -6.82
C ILE A 18 -18.56 13.49 -6.42
N ALA A 19 -18.27 12.32 -5.85
CA ALA A 19 -16.90 11.87 -5.56
C ALA A 19 -16.07 11.68 -6.84
N GLY A 20 -16.71 11.22 -7.93
CA GLY A 20 -16.13 11.21 -9.26
C GLY A 20 -15.78 12.62 -9.74
N SER A 21 -16.71 13.57 -9.63
CA SER A 21 -16.48 14.99 -10.00
C SER A 21 -15.39 15.68 -9.16
N LEU A 22 -15.17 15.25 -7.91
CA LEU A 22 -14.05 15.67 -7.07
C LEU A 22 -12.69 15.13 -7.56
N SER A 23 -12.70 14.05 -8.35
CA SER A 23 -11.51 13.38 -8.89
C SER A 23 -11.13 13.85 -10.30
N PHE A 24 -12.01 14.61 -10.97
CA PHE A 24 -11.80 15.05 -12.34
C PHE A 24 -11.22 16.46 -12.34
N PRO A 25 -9.93 16.64 -12.67
CA PRO A 25 -9.44 17.98 -13.00
C PRO A 25 -10.18 18.44 -14.25
N MET A 26 -11.03 19.45 -14.10
CA MET A 26 -11.61 20.13 -15.26
C MET A 26 -10.53 21.04 -15.81
N ALA A 27 -9.83 20.56 -16.84
CA ALA A 27 -8.96 21.41 -17.64
C ALA A 27 -9.80 22.55 -18.27
N SER A 28 -9.85 23.69 -17.58
CA SER A 28 -10.22 24.98 -18.16
C SER A 28 -9.27 26.04 -17.60
N ALA A 29 -8.03 25.97 -18.06
CA ALA A 29 -7.10 27.09 -18.01
C ALA A 29 -7.65 28.19 -18.94
N ASN A 30 -8.69 28.91 -18.50
CA ASN A 30 -8.99 30.23 -19.03
C ASN A 30 -8.02 31.18 -18.33
N VAL A 31 -6.78 31.23 -18.81
CA VAL A 31 -5.86 32.31 -18.47
C VAL A 31 -6.27 33.50 -19.33
N ASN A 32 -6.65 34.61 -18.69
CA ASN A 32 -6.82 35.86 -19.41
C ASN A 32 -5.44 36.24 -19.98
N LYS A 33 -5.37 36.37 -21.31
CA LYS A 33 -4.14 36.66 -22.08
C LYS A 33 -3.49 38.01 -21.75
N GLU A 34 -4.06 38.80 -20.85
CA GLU A 34 -3.78 40.23 -20.69
C GLU A 34 -2.60 40.54 -19.75
N ASP A 35 -2.14 39.59 -18.91
CA ASP A 35 -1.09 39.83 -17.91
C ASP A 35 0.22 39.05 -18.10
N SER A 36 0.34 38.18 -19.11
CA SER A 36 1.57 37.39 -19.36
C SER A 36 2.43 37.96 -20.50
N VAL A 37 3.75 38.03 -20.27
CA VAL A 37 4.72 38.42 -21.30
C VAL A 37 4.67 37.38 -22.42
N SER A 38 4.27 37.81 -23.63
CA SER A 38 4.31 36.97 -24.82
C SER A 38 5.74 36.87 -25.32
N LEU A 39 6.27 35.66 -25.48
CA LEU A 39 7.62 35.41 -25.99
C LEU A 39 7.55 34.69 -27.34
N ASP A 40 8.28 35.18 -28.32
CA ASP A 40 8.42 34.54 -29.62
C ASP A 40 9.58 33.53 -29.57
N VAL A 41 9.26 32.23 -29.72
CA VAL A 41 10.22 31.13 -29.56
C VAL A 41 10.47 30.41 -30.89
N LEU A 42 11.72 30.38 -31.34
CA LEU A 42 12.12 29.57 -32.49
C LEU A 42 12.53 28.16 -32.02
N PHE A 43 11.74 27.15 -32.38
CA PHE A 43 12.03 25.75 -32.05
C PHE A 43 12.69 25.02 -33.22
N LEU A 44 13.97 24.67 -33.07
CA LEU A 44 14.76 23.93 -34.04
C LEU A 44 14.82 22.45 -33.65
N SER A 45 14.18 21.59 -34.44
CA SER A 45 14.19 20.15 -34.21
C SER A 45 13.95 19.36 -35.48
N GLY A 46 14.82 18.38 -35.76
CA GLY A 46 14.69 17.47 -36.89
C GLY A 46 13.72 16.33 -36.66
N TYR A 47 13.12 16.24 -35.47
CA TYR A 47 12.29 15.11 -35.06
C TYR A 47 10.79 15.39 -35.26
N PRO A 48 10.04 14.50 -35.94
CA PRO A 48 8.60 14.63 -36.07
C PRO A 48 7.95 14.37 -34.71
N LYS A 49 7.17 15.35 -34.22
CA LYS A 49 6.41 15.43 -32.96
C LYS A 49 6.99 14.64 -31.77
N ASN A 50 7.55 15.36 -30.80
CA ASN A 50 8.12 14.78 -29.57
C ASN A 50 7.50 15.44 -28.32
N ARG A 51 7.85 14.94 -27.13
CA ARG A 51 7.29 15.45 -25.86
C ARG A 51 7.71 16.89 -25.55
N VAL A 52 8.88 17.33 -26.02
CA VAL A 52 9.32 18.73 -25.90
C VAL A 52 8.42 19.65 -26.72
N ASP A 53 8.06 19.25 -27.95
CA ASP A 53 7.13 19.96 -28.83
C ASP A 53 5.76 20.16 -28.17
N GLU A 54 5.24 19.12 -27.51
CA GLU A 54 3.99 19.21 -26.75
C GLU A 54 4.09 20.13 -25.54
N ALA A 55 5.24 20.13 -24.84
CA ALA A 55 5.47 21.00 -23.70
C ALA A 55 5.57 22.47 -24.11
N LEU A 56 6.25 22.75 -25.23
CA LEU A 56 6.38 24.08 -25.82
C LEU A 56 5.03 24.65 -26.26
N GLY A 57 4.16 23.82 -26.83
CA GLY A 57 2.84 24.23 -27.31
C GLY A 57 1.75 24.34 -26.24
N LEU A 58 2.07 24.11 -24.96
CA LEU A 58 1.07 24.05 -23.89
C LEU A 58 0.63 25.45 -23.42
N ASP A 59 1.59 26.36 -23.24
CA ASP A 59 1.34 27.71 -22.73
C ASP A 59 1.20 28.71 -23.88
N PRO A 60 0.01 29.35 -24.07
CA PRO A 60 -0.22 30.32 -25.13
C PRO A 60 0.61 31.60 -25.05
N SER A 61 1.32 31.86 -23.94
CA SER A 61 2.31 32.95 -23.84
C SER A 61 3.57 32.68 -24.68
N LEU A 62 3.81 31.43 -25.06
CA LEU A 62 4.91 31.05 -25.93
C LEU A 62 4.43 30.92 -27.39
N ASN A 63 4.80 31.88 -28.24
CA ASN A 63 4.53 31.83 -29.68
C ASN A 63 5.61 30.98 -30.37
N VAL A 64 5.39 29.67 -30.41
CA VAL A 64 6.39 28.71 -30.90
C VAL A 64 6.33 28.56 -32.42
N THR A 65 7.41 28.93 -33.11
CA THR A 65 7.60 28.63 -34.53
C THR A 65 8.57 27.48 -34.71
N LYS A 66 8.06 26.32 -35.17
CA LYS A 66 8.87 25.13 -35.40
C LYS A 66 9.51 25.11 -36.79
N LYS A 67 10.81 24.78 -36.85
CA LYS A 67 11.54 24.54 -38.11
C LYS A 67 12.29 23.21 -38.06
N ALA A 68 12.04 22.36 -39.05
CA ALA A 68 12.67 21.05 -39.22
C ALA A 68 13.96 21.09 -40.07
N SER A 69 14.14 22.17 -40.83
CA SER A 69 15.36 22.50 -41.55
C SER A 69 15.47 24.01 -41.64
N ILE A 70 16.69 24.53 -41.63
CA ILE A 70 16.94 25.96 -41.80
C ILE A 70 18.20 26.18 -42.64
N SER A 71 18.13 27.16 -43.53
CA SER A 71 19.28 27.73 -44.23
C SER A 71 19.28 29.23 -43.97
N ASN A 72 20.42 29.78 -43.55
CA ASN A 72 20.59 31.18 -43.13
C ASN A 72 19.76 31.58 -41.91
N LEU A 73 20.15 31.07 -40.73
CA LEU A 73 19.50 31.37 -39.45
C LEU A 73 19.46 32.88 -39.13
N SER A 74 20.49 33.63 -39.52
CA SER A 74 20.65 35.07 -39.26
C SER A 74 19.47 35.94 -39.72
N THR A 75 18.74 35.54 -40.76
CA THR A 75 17.60 36.31 -41.30
C THR A 75 16.35 36.21 -40.42
N TYR A 76 16.31 35.24 -39.50
CA TYR A 76 15.15 34.92 -38.69
C TYR A 76 15.30 35.35 -37.23
N LEU A 77 16.53 35.35 -36.69
CA LEU A 77 16.81 35.54 -35.25
C LEU A 77 16.23 36.84 -34.67
N SER A 78 16.21 37.92 -35.45
CA SER A 78 15.66 39.23 -35.01
C SER A 78 14.18 39.23 -34.62
N LYS A 79 13.42 38.16 -34.94
CA LYS A 79 11.99 38.04 -34.65
C LYS A 79 11.67 37.20 -33.42
N TYR A 80 12.68 36.67 -32.73
CA TYR A 80 12.49 35.74 -31.63
C TYR A 80 13.26 36.19 -30.41
N ASP A 81 12.68 35.98 -29.25
CA ASP A 81 13.31 36.26 -27.95
C ASP A 81 14.19 35.08 -27.52
N VAL A 82 13.78 33.86 -27.85
CA VAL A 82 14.46 32.62 -27.46
C VAL A 82 14.58 31.65 -28.63
N VAL A 83 15.75 31.03 -28.77
CA VAL A 83 15.96 29.88 -29.65
C VAL A 83 16.02 28.62 -28.81
N PHE A 84 15.15 27.65 -29.08
CA PHE A 84 15.15 26.33 -28.45
C PHE A 84 15.69 25.30 -29.45
N ILE A 85 16.79 24.65 -29.11
CA ILE A 85 17.45 23.62 -29.91
C ILE A 85 17.23 22.27 -29.25
N LEU A 86 16.59 21.35 -29.96
CA LEU A 86 16.51 19.94 -29.57
C LEU A 86 17.29 19.09 -30.56
N ASP A 87 18.52 18.75 -30.15
CA ASP A 87 19.43 17.87 -30.89
C ASP A 87 19.50 18.15 -32.40
N PHE A 88 19.68 19.42 -32.75
CA PHE A 88 19.66 19.92 -34.12
C PHE A 88 21.05 20.37 -34.57
N ARG A 89 21.51 19.88 -35.74
CA ARG A 89 22.81 20.27 -36.30
C ARG A 89 22.72 21.62 -37.01
N LEU A 90 23.63 22.51 -36.66
CA LEU A 90 23.78 23.82 -37.29
C LEU A 90 25.06 23.86 -38.14
N SER A 91 25.03 24.66 -39.20
CA SER A 91 26.24 24.98 -39.98
C SER A 91 27.12 25.96 -39.21
N ASN A 92 28.43 26.00 -39.47
CA ASN A 92 29.33 26.94 -38.78
C ASN A 92 28.88 28.40 -38.90
N SER A 93 28.31 28.81 -40.05
CA SER A 93 27.75 30.16 -40.22
C SER A 93 26.53 30.42 -39.34
N ASP A 94 25.66 29.41 -39.16
CA ASP A 94 24.48 29.54 -38.29
C ASP A 94 24.90 29.54 -36.80
N ILE A 95 25.95 28.81 -36.42
CA ILE A 95 26.51 28.83 -35.06
C ILE A 95 27.02 30.23 -34.71
N GLN A 96 27.76 30.89 -35.61
CA GLN A 96 28.23 32.26 -35.36
C GLN A 96 27.07 33.27 -35.30
N ALA A 97 26.06 33.12 -36.15
CA ALA A 97 24.85 33.95 -36.07
C ALA A 97 24.11 33.78 -34.74
N LEU A 98 24.00 32.54 -34.25
CA LEU A 98 23.39 32.23 -32.95
C LEU A 98 24.21 32.79 -31.79
N LYS A 99 25.55 32.66 -31.84
CA LYS A 99 26.45 33.23 -30.85
C LYS A 99 26.29 34.75 -30.74
N GLN A 100 26.18 35.44 -31.88
CA GLN A 100 25.91 36.88 -31.92
C GLN A 100 24.55 37.21 -31.30
N PHE A 101 23.49 36.49 -31.68
CA PHE A 101 22.15 36.67 -31.13
C PHE A 101 22.10 36.55 -29.60
N VAL A 102 22.77 35.54 -29.03
CA VAL A 102 22.86 35.40 -27.57
C VAL A 102 23.68 36.54 -26.95
N THR A 103 24.80 36.90 -27.56
CA THR A 103 25.64 38.02 -27.10
C THR A 103 24.87 39.34 -27.04
N ASP A 104 23.95 39.55 -28.00
CA ASP A 104 23.10 40.74 -28.11
C ASP A 104 21.93 40.77 -27.09
N GLY A 105 21.69 39.65 -26.38
CA GLY A 105 20.65 39.56 -25.34
C GLY A 105 19.62 38.46 -25.56
N GLY A 106 19.66 37.74 -26.68
CA GLY A 106 18.75 36.63 -26.97
C GLY A 106 18.95 35.43 -26.04
N GLY A 107 17.86 34.71 -25.75
CA GLY A 107 17.90 33.49 -24.95
C GLY A 107 18.19 32.23 -25.78
N LEU A 108 18.94 31.29 -25.22
CA LEU A 108 19.22 30.00 -25.86
C LEU A 108 18.99 28.83 -24.91
N VAL A 109 18.19 27.86 -25.36
CA VAL A 109 18.00 26.58 -24.66
C VAL A 109 18.45 25.44 -25.56
N ILE A 110 19.31 24.55 -25.05
CA ILE A 110 19.87 23.41 -25.77
C ILE A 110 19.54 22.15 -25.00
N PHE A 111 18.73 21.28 -25.58
CA PHE A 111 18.54 19.92 -25.11
C PHE A 111 19.37 18.99 -26.00
N MET A 112 20.30 18.27 -25.37
CA MET A 112 21.25 17.41 -26.06
C MET A 112 20.58 16.17 -26.64
N GLY A 113 21.30 15.51 -27.54
CA GLY A 113 20.94 14.23 -28.16
C GLY A 113 22.12 13.72 -28.99
N LEU A 114 21.93 12.59 -29.67
CA LEU A 114 23.00 11.94 -30.43
C LEU A 114 23.71 12.87 -31.42
N ASN A 115 22.98 13.74 -32.13
CA ASN A 115 23.57 14.56 -33.17
C ASN A 115 24.55 15.60 -32.61
N LEU A 116 24.18 16.24 -31.50
CA LEU A 116 25.01 17.21 -30.79
C LEU A 116 26.10 16.55 -29.94
N THR A 117 25.87 15.33 -29.41
CA THR A 117 26.92 14.56 -28.73
C THR A 117 28.05 14.17 -29.69
N TYR A 118 27.71 13.69 -30.90
CA TYR A 118 28.73 13.35 -31.90
C TYR A 118 29.38 14.56 -32.57
N ASN A 119 28.75 15.74 -32.49
CA ASN A 119 29.32 16.98 -33.03
C ASN A 119 29.07 18.15 -32.06
N PRO A 120 29.89 18.27 -31.00
CA PRO A 120 29.70 19.25 -29.95
C PRO A 120 30.22 20.65 -30.32
N SER A 121 30.48 20.92 -31.61
CA SER A 121 31.03 22.20 -32.08
C SER A 121 30.17 23.40 -31.67
N LEU A 122 28.84 23.23 -31.59
CA LEU A 122 27.93 24.24 -31.07
C LEU A 122 28.27 24.63 -29.62
N LEU A 123 28.45 23.65 -28.75
CA LEU A 123 28.77 23.88 -27.33
C LEU A 123 30.16 24.50 -27.16
N PHE A 124 31.13 24.05 -27.94
CA PHE A 124 32.49 24.58 -27.91
C PHE A 124 32.55 26.05 -28.36
N GLU A 125 31.90 26.39 -29.47
CA GLU A 125 31.88 27.75 -30.02
C GLU A 125 31.12 28.74 -29.12
N LEU A 126 30.06 28.28 -28.43
CA LEU A 126 29.32 29.04 -27.43
C LEU A 126 30.08 29.15 -26.10
N GLY A 127 31.18 28.43 -25.93
CA GLY A 127 31.98 28.42 -24.71
C GLY A 127 31.31 27.70 -23.54
N VAL A 128 30.41 26.74 -23.81
CA VAL A 128 29.80 25.86 -22.80
C VAL A 128 30.81 24.80 -22.32
N ILE A 129 31.63 24.31 -23.25
CA ILE A 129 32.68 23.32 -23.00
C ILE A 129 34.05 23.83 -23.42
N LYS A 130 35.11 23.36 -22.75
CA LYS A 130 36.50 23.77 -22.96
C LYS A 130 37.15 23.05 -24.14
N THR A 131 36.82 21.79 -24.38
CA THR A 131 37.30 21.01 -25.52
C THR A 131 36.14 20.65 -26.44
N ASN A 132 36.39 20.58 -27.75
CA ASN A 132 35.38 20.17 -28.73
C ASN A 132 35.19 18.63 -28.73
N SER A 133 34.98 18.07 -27.54
CA SER A 133 34.81 16.63 -27.31
C SER A 133 33.93 16.40 -26.09
N VAL A 134 32.93 15.54 -26.24
CA VAL A 134 32.05 15.06 -25.17
C VAL A 134 31.79 13.58 -25.41
N ASP A 135 31.40 12.85 -24.37
CA ASP A 135 31.19 11.41 -24.44
C ASP A 135 29.71 11.03 -24.29
N ILE A 136 29.39 9.77 -24.61
CA ILE A 136 28.10 9.17 -24.26
C ILE A 136 28.25 8.57 -22.87
N ASN A 137 27.22 8.72 -22.04
CA ASN A 137 27.23 8.17 -20.70
C ASN A 137 27.46 6.65 -20.67
N THR A 138 28.22 6.20 -19.67
CA THR A 138 28.48 4.77 -19.42
C THR A 138 27.69 4.23 -18.22
N VAL A 139 27.16 5.14 -17.39
CA VAL A 139 26.35 4.84 -16.21
C VAL A 139 24.94 5.42 -16.35
N VAL A 140 23.97 4.86 -15.64
CA VAL A 140 22.63 5.44 -15.52
C VAL A 140 22.74 6.67 -14.62
N GLY A 141 22.29 7.82 -15.11
CA GLY A 141 22.45 9.08 -14.42
C GLY A 141 21.46 9.27 -13.28
N ILE A 142 21.96 9.42 -12.06
CA ILE A 142 21.19 9.85 -10.89
C ILE A 142 21.45 11.34 -10.68
N THR A 143 20.40 12.16 -10.81
CA THR A 143 20.52 13.62 -10.76
C THR A 143 20.69 14.13 -9.33
N SER A 144 21.72 14.94 -9.11
CA SER A 144 22.01 15.61 -7.84
C SER A 144 22.12 17.12 -8.04
N PRO A 145 21.42 17.95 -7.24
CA PRO A 145 21.56 19.40 -7.29
C PRO A 145 22.89 19.87 -6.66
N VAL A 146 23.54 20.83 -7.30
CA VAL A 146 24.84 21.39 -6.87
C VAL A 146 24.74 22.89 -6.54
N ASP A 147 23.80 23.59 -7.18
CA ASP A 147 23.55 25.02 -6.96
C ASP A 147 22.17 25.25 -6.33
N ASP A 148 22.11 25.25 -4.99
CA ASP A 148 20.89 25.49 -4.21
C ASP A 148 20.26 26.87 -4.44
N ASN A 149 21.04 27.83 -4.97
CA ASN A 149 20.55 29.18 -5.23
C ASN A 149 19.83 29.31 -6.56
N SER A 150 20.09 28.40 -7.49
CA SER A 150 19.49 28.37 -8.82
C SER A 150 17.96 28.29 -8.77
N PRO A 151 17.23 29.07 -9.59
CA PRO A 151 15.78 28.95 -9.70
C PRO A 151 15.33 27.52 -10.01
N PHE A 152 16.10 26.79 -10.82
CA PHE A 152 15.82 25.39 -11.18
C PHE A 152 15.80 24.47 -9.97
N VAL A 153 16.70 24.66 -8.99
CA VAL A 153 16.74 23.82 -7.78
C VAL A 153 15.65 24.21 -6.79
N LYS A 154 15.32 25.51 -6.70
CA LYS A 154 14.29 26.01 -5.76
C LYS A 154 12.87 25.59 -6.12
N ASN A 155 12.53 25.51 -7.41
CA ASN A 155 11.15 25.26 -7.84
C ASN A 155 10.85 23.80 -8.19
N ILE A 156 11.87 22.94 -8.30
CA ILE A 156 11.72 21.56 -8.77
C ILE A 156 12.28 20.62 -7.70
N ALA A 157 11.48 19.64 -7.31
CA ALA A 157 11.92 18.55 -6.45
C ALA A 157 12.73 17.53 -7.26
N TRP A 158 14.02 17.80 -7.49
CA TRP A 158 14.90 16.97 -8.34
C TRP A 158 15.07 15.53 -7.84
N ASN A 159 14.86 15.27 -6.56
CA ASN A 159 14.80 13.91 -6.01
C ASN A 159 13.64 13.06 -6.57
N SER A 160 12.67 13.68 -7.26
CA SER A 160 11.54 12.99 -7.91
C SER A 160 11.78 12.69 -9.39
N ILE A 161 12.88 13.16 -9.98
CA ILE A 161 13.18 12.91 -11.39
C ILE A 161 13.50 11.42 -11.61
N PRO A 162 13.02 10.81 -12.70
CA PRO A 162 13.44 9.47 -13.08
C PRO A 162 14.93 9.41 -13.43
N GLU A 163 15.48 8.20 -13.39
CA GLU A 163 16.85 7.93 -13.85
C GLU A 163 17.06 8.36 -15.30
N THR A 164 18.22 8.98 -15.58
CA THR A 164 18.60 9.39 -16.92
C THR A 164 19.45 8.30 -17.58
N TYR A 165 18.82 7.45 -18.39
CA TYR A 165 19.50 6.33 -19.05
C TYR A 165 20.46 6.76 -20.15
N ASN A 166 20.14 7.83 -20.87
CA ASN A 166 20.96 8.30 -21.99
C ASN A 166 21.21 9.80 -21.89
N TYR A 167 22.46 10.21 -21.76
CA TYR A 167 22.83 11.62 -21.70
C TYR A 167 24.22 11.84 -22.27
N THR A 168 24.51 13.10 -22.60
CA THR A 168 25.84 13.51 -23.01
C THR A 168 26.71 13.68 -21.76
N SER A 169 27.71 12.83 -21.60
CA SER A 169 28.68 12.92 -20.52
C SER A 169 29.56 14.14 -20.75
N MET A 170 29.35 15.16 -19.91
CA MET A 170 30.14 16.39 -19.89
C MET A 170 30.87 16.43 -18.55
N ALA A 171 32.13 15.99 -18.57
CA ALA A 171 32.97 15.99 -17.38
C ALA A 171 33.08 17.40 -16.79
N ARG A 172 33.03 17.51 -15.46
CA ARG A 172 32.94 18.79 -14.76
C ARG A 172 34.09 19.74 -15.04
N ASP A 173 35.29 19.21 -15.31
CA ASP A 173 36.49 19.96 -15.68
C ASP A 173 36.47 20.46 -17.14
N ASN A 174 35.61 19.89 -17.98
CA ASN A 174 35.39 20.33 -19.36
C ASN A 174 34.28 21.37 -19.49
N VAL A 175 33.48 21.63 -18.46
CA VAL A 175 32.37 22.61 -18.50
C VAL A 175 32.85 23.98 -18.02
N LEU A 176 32.51 25.04 -18.77
CA LEU A 176 32.87 26.43 -18.44
C LEU A 176 31.70 27.21 -17.80
N GLY A 177 30.46 26.75 -17.97
CA GLY A 177 29.27 27.35 -17.37
C GLY A 177 29.05 26.94 -15.90
N ASN A 178 28.06 27.56 -15.25
CA ASN A 178 27.62 27.16 -13.92
C ASN A 178 26.86 25.83 -13.99
N VAL A 179 27.37 24.81 -13.30
CA VAL A 179 26.74 23.48 -13.22
C VAL A 179 25.67 23.51 -12.13
N VAL A 180 24.41 23.42 -12.53
CA VAL A 180 23.26 23.44 -11.62
C VAL A 180 22.96 22.04 -11.10
N LEU A 181 23.03 21.05 -11.97
CA LEU A 181 22.79 19.64 -11.66
C LEU A 181 23.94 18.78 -12.19
N GLU A 182 24.31 17.76 -11.44
CA GLU A 182 25.32 16.77 -11.83
C GLU A 182 24.83 15.33 -11.62
N GLU A 183 25.51 14.39 -12.23
CA GLU A 183 25.34 12.96 -11.95
C GLU A 183 26.08 12.59 -10.66
N ASP A 184 25.42 11.86 -9.76
CA ASP A 184 25.94 11.60 -8.41
C ASP A 184 27.30 10.88 -8.37
N THR A 185 27.52 9.94 -9.28
CA THR A 185 28.70 9.05 -9.27
C THR A 185 29.89 9.64 -10.01
N THR A 186 29.70 9.99 -11.28
CA THR A 186 30.69 10.50 -12.22
C THR A 186 30.91 12.00 -12.10
N ARG A 187 29.95 12.72 -11.48
CA ARG A 187 29.92 14.20 -11.41
C ARG A 187 29.83 14.86 -12.78
N ASP A 188 29.33 14.13 -13.78
CA ASP A 188 29.03 14.68 -15.10
C ASP A 188 27.97 15.78 -14.98
N ALA A 189 28.17 16.90 -15.67
CA ALA A 189 27.20 17.99 -15.66
C ALA A 189 25.94 17.60 -16.45
N LEU A 190 24.78 17.66 -15.78
CA LEU A 190 23.48 17.33 -16.36
C LEU A 190 22.67 18.57 -16.76
N LEU A 191 22.80 19.66 -16.02
CA LEU A 191 22.19 20.96 -16.33
C LEU A 191 23.20 22.07 -16.12
N ILE A 192 23.43 22.87 -17.15
CA ILE A 192 24.41 23.94 -17.19
C ILE A 192 23.69 25.24 -17.53
N THR A 193 23.99 26.30 -16.78
CA THR A 193 23.56 27.67 -17.07
C THR A 193 24.77 28.55 -17.32
N GLN A 194 24.73 29.40 -18.33
CA GLN A 194 25.84 30.28 -18.68
C GLN A 194 25.35 31.63 -19.20
N ASP A 195 25.95 32.71 -18.72
CA ASP A 195 25.79 34.03 -19.31
C ASP A 195 26.80 34.19 -20.47
N LEU A 196 26.33 34.68 -21.62
CA LEU A 196 27.15 34.99 -22.79
C LEU A 196 26.76 36.37 -23.34
N GLY A 197 27.61 37.37 -23.14
CA GLY A 197 27.28 38.76 -23.42
C GLY A 197 26.12 39.23 -22.54
N ASN A 198 25.04 39.74 -23.17
CA ASN A 198 23.83 40.14 -22.47
C ASN A 198 22.77 39.02 -22.38
N GLY A 199 22.99 37.86 -23.01
CA GLY A 199 22.02 36.75 -23.05
C GLY A 199 22.40 35.57 -22.16
N ARG A 200 21.50 34.58 -22.10
CA ARG A 200 21.63 33.38 -21.25
C ARG A 200 21.44 32.09 -22.02
N ILE A 201 22.27 31.11 -21.68
CA ILE A 201 22.26 29.76 -22.24
C ILE A 201 21.87 28.76 -21.15
N VAL A 202 20.92 27.89 -21.46
CA VAL A 202 20.57 26.71 -20.65
C VAL A 202 20.88 25.46 -21.47
N THR A 203 21.76 24.58 -20.97
CA THR A 203 22.10 23.31 -21.62
C THR A 203 21.72 22.13 -20.74
N TYR A 204 20.86 21.25 -21.24
CA TYR A 204 20.47 20.02 -20.57
C TYR A 204 21.06 18.79 -21.29
N ALA A 205 21.82 17.97 -20.56
CA ALA A 205 22.58 16.85 -21.09
C ALA A 205 21.72 15.64 -21.48
N GLY A 206 20.55 15.49 -20.86
CA GLY A 206 19.66 14.35 -21.05
C GLY A 206 19.03 14.33 -22.44
N TRP A 207 19.05 13.16 -23.08
CA TRP A 207 18.50 13.00 -24.43
C TRP A 207 16.98 12.90 -24.38
N MET A 208 16.28 13.85 -24.99
CA MET A 208 14.81 13.93 -24.98
C MET A 208 14.15 13.52 -26.31
N THR A 209 14.91 12.91 -27.21
CA THR A 209 14.44 12.42 -28.51
C THR A 209 14.04 10.95 -28.40
N SER A 210 12.93 10.55 -29.02
CA SER A 210 12.48 9.14 -28.97
C SER A 210 13.53 8.24 -29.65
N PRO A 211 13.92 7.09 -29.04
CA PRO A 211 13.31 6.39 -27.91
C PRO A 211 13.88 6.72 -26.51
N TYR A 212 14.77 7.70 -26.39
CA TYR A 212 15.55 7.98 -25.17
C TYR A 212 14.72 8.67 -24.07
N ASN A 213 15.04 8.33 -22.81
CA ASN A 213 14.49 8.90 -21.56
C ASN A 213 12.99 9.23 -21.57
N ARG A 214 12.16 8.36 -22.14
CA ARG A 214 10.69 8.53 -22.16
C ARG A 214 10.13 8.84 -20.77
N GLU A 215 10.65 8.17 -19.74
CA GLU A 215 10.22 8.33 -18.35
C GLU A 215 10.36 9.76 -17.82
N ILE A 216 11.43 10.47 -18.20
CA ILE A 216 11.64 11.89 -17.88
C ILE A 216 10.58 12.75 -18.56
N GLY A 217 10.22 12.45 -19.82
CA GLY A 217 9.13 13.16 -20.51
C GLY A 217 7.74 12.97 -19.88
N LEU A 218 7.57 11.91 -19.08
CA LEU A 218 6.35 11.58 -18.34
C LEU A 218 6.37 12.10 -16.88
N TRP A 219 7.46 12.72 -16.45
CA TRP A 219 7.60 13.30 -15.12
C TRP A 219 6.75 14.57 -14.98
N PRO A 220 6.02 14.79 -13.87
CA PRO A 220 5.09 15.92 -13.75
C PRO A 220 5.75 17.30 -13.88
N TYR A 221 7.02 17.44 -13.48
CA TYR A 221 7.76 18.70 -13.63
C TYR A 221 8.31 18.92 -15.05
N PHE A 222 8.29 17.93 -15.94
CA PHE A 222 8.97 18.03 -17.23
C PHE A 222 8.52 19.23 -18.07
N THR A 223 7.21 19.42 -18.20
CA THR A 223 6.65 20.52 -18.97
C THR A 223 7.02 21.86 -18.36
N TYR A 224 7.02 21.95 -17.03
CA TYR A 224 7.43 23.15 -16.30
C TYR A 224 8.93 23.40 -16.43
N PHE A 225 9.76 22.36 -16.46
CA PHE A 225 11.20 22.46 -16.69
C PHE A 225 11.52 23.06 -18.07
N VAL A 226 10.79 22.64 -19.12
CA VAL A 226 10.89 23.23 -20.46
C VAL A 226 10.49 24.72 -20.45
N TYR A 227 9.35 25.04 -19.83
CA TYR A 227 8.85 26.42 -19.70
C TYR A 227 9.82 27.32 -18.93
N MET A 228 10.30 26.86 -17.77
CA MET A 228 11.28 27.54 -16.94
C MET A 228 12.61 27.78 -17.68
N SER A 229 13.05 26.83 -18.50
CA SER A 229 14.29 26.99 -19.28
C SER A 229 14.20 28.17 -20.24
N ILE A 230 13.02 28.38 -20.85
CA ILE A 230 12.75 29.50 -21.76
C ILE A 230 12.74 30.81 -20.98
N LEU A 231 11.94 30.91 -19.91
CA LEU A 231 11.87 32.13 -19.10
C LEU A 231 13.23 32.51 -18.51
N TYR A 232 13.99 31.53 -18.01
CA TYR A 232 15.34 31.76 -17.48
C TYR A 232 16.26 32.32 -18.57
N SER A 233 16.24 31.74 -19.78
CA SER A 233 17.05 32.19 -20.91
C SER A 233 16.63 33.57 -21.44
N ALA A 234 15.33 33.88 -21.40
CA ALA A 234 14.76 35.19 -21.74
C ALA A 234 14.89 36.23 -20.61
N GLN A 235 15.51 35.85 -19.49
CA GLN A 235 15.68 36.71 -18.30
C GLN A 235 14.35 37.24 -17.73
N GLN A 236 13.26 36.49 -17.92
CA GLN A 236 11.94 36.80 -17.39
C GLN A 236 11.76 36.23 -15.97
N PRO A 237 10.89 36.84 -15.14
CA PRO A 237 10.53 36.27 -13.84
C PRO A 237 9.93 34.87 -14.01
N ILE A 238 10.40 33.93 -13.19
CA ILE A 238 9.92 32.54 -13.21
C ILE A 238 8.85 32.40 -12.12
N PRO A 239 7.59 32.09 -12.48
CA PRO A 239 6.54 31.83 -11.47
C PRO A 239 6.87 30.56 -10.69
N GLU A 240 6.36 30.40 -9.47
CA GLU A 240 6.48 29.13 -8.77
C GLU A 240 5.70 28.02 -9.52
N TYR A 241 6.08 26.76 -9.31
CA TYR A 241 5.41 25.62 -9.94
C TYR A 241 3.89 25.62 -9.69
N ALA A 242 3.45 25.99 -8.49
CA ALA A 242 2.04 26.03 -8.14
C ALA A 242 1.26 27.15 -8.85
N ASP A 243 1.94 28.26 -9.15
CA ASP A 243 1.32 29.46 -9.72
C ASP A 243 1.28 29.40 -11.26
N TRP A 244 2.04 28.49 -11.88
CA TRP A 244 1.95 28.24 -13.32
C TRP A 244 0.63 27.53 -13.67
N PRO A 245 -0.28 28.12 -14.48
CA PRO A 245 -1.62 27.58 -14.72
C PRO A 245 -1.67 26.18 -15.36
N TYR A 246 -0.56 25.77 -15.99
CA TYR A 246 -0.44 24.48 -16.68
C TYR A 246 0.35 23.44 -15.88
N SER A 247 0.69 23.72 -14.61
CA SER A 247 1.23 22.69 -13.73
C SER A 247 0.13 21.71 -13.32
N PRO A 248 0.42 20.40 -13.22
CA PRO A 248 -0.51 19.38 -12.77
C PRO A 248 -0.66 19.41 -11.25
N VAL A 249 -1.16 20.52 -10.71
CA VAL A 249 -1.56 20.70 -9.32
C VAL A 249 -3.01 21.20 -9.28
N PRO A 250 -3.72 21.05 -8.15
CA PRO A 250 -5.03 21.67 -8.00
C PRO A 250 -4.92 23.19 -8.00
N HIS A 251 -5.59 23.84 -8.95
CA HIS A 251 -5.65 25.31 -9.03
C HIS A 251 -6.84 25.86 -8.23
N GLU A 252 -7.03 27.18 -8.23
CA GLU A 252 -8.09 27.85 -7.45
C GLU A 252 -9.49 27.28 -7.76
N LYS A 253 -9.82 27.12 -9.05
CA LYS A 253 -11.10 26.55 -9.48
C LYS A 253 -11.29 25.11 -8.97
N ASP A 254 -10.25 24.29 -9.10
CA ASP A 254 -10.27 22.90 -8.63
C ASP A 254 -10.44 22.84 -7.12
N THR A 255 -9.73 23.70 -6.38
CA THR A 255 -9.81 23.80 -4.92
C THR A 255 -11.20 24.23 -4.46
N ILE A 256 -11.83 25.20 -5.14
CA ILE A 256 -13.21 25.63 -4.86
C ILE A 256 -14.20 24.50 -5.15
N MET A 257 -14.02 23.77 -6.26
CA MET A 257 -14.85 22.60 -6.58
C MET A 257 -14.70 21.50 -5.53
N ILE A 258 -13.46 21.22 -5.11
CA ILE A 258 -13.16 20.25 -4.04
C ILE A 258 -13.87 20.65 -2.75
N GLY A 259 -13.71 21.91 -2.31
CA GLY A 259 -14.36 22.44 -1.12
C GLY A 259 -15.89 22.39 -1.20
N THR A 260 -16.45 22.76 -2.35
CA THR A 260 -17.91 22.74 -2.59
C THR A 260 -18.46 21.31 -2.56
N GLY A 261 -17.78 20.36 -3.20
CA GLY A 261 -18.19 18.96 -3.16
C GLY A 261 -18.13 18.38 -1.75
N ILE A 262 -17.10 18.71 -0.97
CA ILE A 262 -17.00 18.32 0.45
C ILE A 262 -18.14 18.94 1.28
N LEU A 263 -18.47 20.21 1.05
CA LEU A 263 -19.59 20.88 1.71
C LEU A 263 -20.94 20.19 1.39
N ILE A 264 -21.17 19.83 0.13
CA ILE A 264 -22.37 19.09 -0.30
C ILE A 264 -22.43 17.73 0.38
N LEU A 265 -21.31 17.00 0.42
CA LEU A 265 -21.21 15.71 1.12
C LEU A 265 -21.48 15.87 2.62
N ALA A 266 -20.95 16.92 3.26
CA ALA A 266 -21.17 17.24 4.67
C ALA A 266 -22.65 17.48 4.97
N MET A 267 -23.31 18.32 4.17
CA MET A 267 -24.75 18.59 4.28
C MET A 267 -25.57 17.31 4.07
N PHE A 268 -25.19 16.49 3.10
CA PHE A 268 -25.86 15.23 2.81
C PHE A 268 -25.76 14.26 3.99
N ILE A 269 -24.57 14.03 4.55
CA ILE A 269 -24.38 13.15 5.71
C ILE A 269 -25.13 13.70 6.93
N GLY A 270 -25.08 15.01 7.17
CA GLY A 270 -25.84 15.66 8.24
C GLY A 270 -27.35 15.43 8.09
N SER A 271 -27.87 15.57 6.87
CA SER A 271 -29.30 15.30 6.58
C SER A 271 -29.67 13.82 6.79
N LEU A 272 -28.82 12.89 6.37
CA LEU A 272 -29.00 11.46 6.60
C LEU A 272 -28.98 11.13 8.09
N PHE A 273 -28.04 11.70 8.85
CA PHE A 273 -27.93 11.50 10.29
C PHE A 273 -29.22 11.96 11.00
N ILE A 274 -29.71 13.16 10.67
CA ILE A 274 -30.97 13.68 11.23
C ILE A 274 -32.15 12.76 10.87
N TYR A 275 -32.23 12.32 9.62
CA TYR A 275 -33.30 11.42 9.16
C TYR A 275 -33.29 10.08 9.92
N PHE A 276 -32.14 9.42 10.00
CA PHE A 276 -32.03 8.13 10.69
C PHE A 276 -32.13 8.26 12.22
N ARG A 277 -31.72 9.38 12.81
CA ARG A 277 -31.95 9.70 14.23
C ARG A 277 -33.44 9.88 14.54
N ARG A 278 -34.23 10.46 13.62
CA ARG A 278 -35.70 10.53 13.75
C ARG A 278 -36.31 9.14 13.65
N LYS A 279 -35.91 8.36 12.64
CA LYS A 279 -36.38 6.97 12.44
C LYS A 279 -36.05 6.05 13.61
N SER A 280 -34.95 6.31 14.31
CA SER A 280 -34.56 5.59 15.53
C SER A 280 -35.58 5.63 16.66
N ARG A 281 -36.54 6.57 16.63
CA ARG A 281 -37.64 6.64 17.61
C ARG A 281 -38.70 5.56 17.39
N GLU A 282 -38.78 4.99 16.19
CA GLU A 282 -39.74 3.91 15.88
C GLU A 282 -39.15 2.53 16.24
N PRO A 283 -39.91 1.61 16.84
CA PRO A 283 -39.44 0.27 17.16
C PRO A 283 -39.09 -0.55 15.91
N ILE A 284 -38.12 -1.46 16.01
CA ILE A 284 -37.73 -2.35 14.91
C ILE A 284 -38.87 -3.34 14.66
N GLN A 285 -39.53 -3.23 13.49
CA GLN A 285 -40.53 -4.20 13.06
C GLN A 285 -39.85 -5.44 12.46
N VAL A 286 -40.04 -6.59 13.11
CA VAL A 286 -39.52 -7.88 12.64
C VAL A 286 -40.54 -8.54 11.71
N SER A 287 -40.18 -8.76 10.44
CA SER A 287 -41.07 -9.42 9.48
C SER A 287 -41.14 -10.94 9.68
N PHE A 288 -42.14 -11.61 9.10
CA PHE A 288 -42.33 -13.06 9.22
C PHE A 288 -41.20 -13.87 8.55
N GLU A 289 -40.73 -13.44 7.38
CA GLU A 289 -39.59 -14.04 6.66
C GLU A 289 -38.29 -13.97 7.49
N GLU A 290 -38.10 -12.88 8.24
CA GLU A 290 -36.98 -12.73 9.17
C GLU A 290 -37.07 -13.70 10.37
N LYS A 291 -38.27 -14.13 10.78
CA LYS A 291 -38.44 -15.15 11.83
C LYS A 291 -38.07 -16.55 11.35
N GLU A 292 -38.30 -16.87 10.08
CA GLU A 292 -38.00 -18.18 9.51
C GLU A 292 -36.51 -18.35 9.22
N ALA A 293 -35.85 -17.29 8.72
CA ALA A 293 -34.39 -17.23 8.60
C ALA A 293 -33.69 -17.41 9.97
N LYS A 294 -34.27 -16.86 11.05
CA LYS A 294 -33.76 -17.02 12.43
C LYS A 294 -33.75 -18.48 12.91
N LYS A 295 -34.85 -19.23 12.70
CA LYS A 295 -34.92 -20.66 13.06
C LYS A 295 -33.89 -21.51 12.30
N LYS A 296 -33.52 -21.10 11.09
CA LYS A 296 -32.50 -21.78 10.28
C LYS A 296 -31.09 -21.50 10.80
N ILE A 297 -30.85 -20.29 11.32
CA ILE A 297 -29.59 -19.88 11.95
C ILE A 297 -29.38 -20.63 13.28
N GLU A 298 -30.40 -20.79 14.12
CA GLU A 298 -30.28 -21.53 15.40
C GLU A 298 -29.81 -22.99 15.24
N LYS A 299 -30.03 -23.59 14.06
CA LYS A 299 -29.56 -24.95 13.74
C LYS A 299 -28.18 -25.00 13.08
N ASP A 300 -27.55 -23.85 12.83
CA ASP A 300 -26.26 -23.75 12.16
C ASP A 300 -25.11 -24.15 13.10
N VAL A 301 -24.16 -24.95 12.61
CA VAL A 301 -22.97 -25.38 13.38
C VAL A 301 -22.09 -24.18 13.73
N TRP A 302 -22.14 -23.12 12.92
CA TRP A 302 -21.47 -21.84 13.21
C TRP A 302 -22.07 -21.11 14.42
N GLU A 303 -23.29 -21.40 14.84
CA GLU A 303 -23.89 -20.80 16.05
C GLU A 303 -23.50 -21.52 17.35
N LYS A 304 -22.89 -22.71 17.29
CA LYS A 304 -22.35 -23.42 18.49
C LYS A 304 -20.97 -22.91 18.86
N ILE A 305 -20.77 -22.48 20.11
CA ILE A 305 -19.49 -21.91 20.57
C ILE A 305 -18.46 -23.03 20.69
N GLY A 306 -17.25 -22.77 20.17
CA GLY A 306 -16.16 -23.75 20.18
C GLY A 306 -15.08 -23.44 19.14
N MET A 307 -13.95 -24.14 19.27
CA MET A 307 -12.75 -23.98 18.44
C MET A 307 -12.96 -24.26 16.94
N HIS A 308 -13.99 -25.02 16.59
CA HIS A 308 -14.27 -25.39 15.21
C HIS A 308 -14.56 -24.16 14.34
N ARG A 309 -15.10 -23.08 14.90
CA ARG A 309 -15.37 -21.83 14.17
C ARG A 309 -14.06 -21.21 13.65
N GLN A 310 -13.10 -20.98 14.54
CA GLN A 310 -11.83 -20.32 14.23
C GLN A 310 -10.99 -21.17 13.27
N ILE A 311 -10.88 -22.47 13.55
CA ILE A 311 -10.10 -23.40 12.72
C ILE A 311 -10.78 -23.57 11.35
N GLY A 312 -12.08 -23.85 11.31
CA GLY A 312 -12.80 -24.06 10.05
C GLY A 312 -12.79 -22.81 9.15
N GLY A 313 -12.99 -21.62 9.73
CA GLY A 313 -12.91 -20.37 8.98
C GLY A 313 -11.52 -20.16 8.39
N PHE A 314 -10.47 -20.38 9.18
CA PHE A 314 -9.10 -20.23 8.72
C PHE A 314 -8.69 -21.25 7.66
N LEU A 315 -9.04 -22.54 7.81
CA LEU A 315 -8.69 -23.55 6.81
C LEU A 315 -9.25 -23.18 5.43
N TYR A 316 -10.45 -22.59 5.39
CA TYR A 316 -11.02 -22.05 4.15
C TYR A 316 -10.12 -21.00 3.49
N SER A 317 -9.76 -19.92 4.18
CA SER A 317 -8.91 -18.88 3.58
C SER A 317 -7.50 -19.36 3.31
N PHE A 318 -6.95 -20.18 4.20
CA PHE A 318 -5.58 -20.67 4.11
C PHE A 318 -5.31 -21.46 2.83
N PHE A 319 -6.08 -22.51 2.55
CA PHE A 319 -5.84 -23.31 1.34
C PHE A 319 -6.12 -22.54 0.06
N ILE A 320 -7.12 -21.65 0.04
CA ILE A 320 -7.39 -20.85 -1.14
C ILE A 320 -6.27 -19.82 -1.35
N THR A 321 -5.76 -19.21 -0.28
CA THR A 321 -4.59 -18.32 -0.34
C THR A 321 -3.41 -19.07 -0.94
N LEU A 322 -3.09 -20.27 -0.46
CA LEU A 322 -2.00 -21.09 -1.00
C LEU A 322 -2.17 -21.38 -2.50
N ILE A 323 -3.39 -21.66 -2.97
CA ILE A 323 -3.68 -21.85 -4.40
C ILE A 323 -3.49 -20.55 -5.19
N LEU A 324 -3.93 -19.42 -4.63
CA LEU A 324 -3.90 -18.13 -5.32
C LEU A 324 -2.53 -17.46 -5.30
N VAL A 325 -1.59 -17.87 -4.45
CA VAL A 325 -0.22 -17.30 -4.40
C VAL A 325 0.45 -17.31 -5.78
N ILE A 326 0.33 -18.40 -6.56
CA ILE A 326 0.98 -18.49 -7.88
C ILE A 326 0.33 -17.58 -8.92
N PRO A 327 -1.00 -17.65 -9.19
CA PRO A 327 -1.66 -16.70 -10.08
C PRO A 327 -1.46 -15.25 -9.66
N TYR A 328 -1.50 -14.98 -8.35
CA TYR A 328 -1.25 -13.66 -7.79
C TYR A 328 0.16 -13.17 -8.16
N ALA A 329 1.19 -13.99 -7.92
CA ALA A 329 2.57 -13.66 -8.29
C ALA A 329 2.74 -13.41 -9.80
N VAL A 330 2.06 -14.17 -10.66
CA VAL A 330 2.08 -13.93 -12.11
C VAL A 330 1.43 -12.59 -12.47
N LEU A 331 0.27 -12.30 -11.88
CA LEU A 331 -0.43 -11.03 -12.13
C LEU A 331 0.42 -9.84 -11.64
N THR A 332 0.95 -9.90 -10.42
CA THR A 332 1.70 -8.79 -9.83
C THR A 332 3.11 -8.61 -10.40
N SER A 333 3.79 -9.68 -10.78
CA SER A 333 5.20 -9.62 -11.18
C SER A 333 5.42 -9.63 -12.69
N LEU A 334 4.43 -10.07 -13.47
CA LEU A 334 4.52 -10.08 -14.94
C LEU A 334 3.48 -9.16 -15.58
N VAL A 335 2.20 -9.34 -15.25
CA VAL A 335 1.12 -8.62 -15.95
C VAL A 335 1.11 -7.15 -15.56
N PHE A 336 1.21 -6.87 -14.26
CA PHE A 336 1.19 -5.52 -13.71
C PHE A 336 2.29 -4.63 -14.29
N PRO A 337 3.60 -4.95 -14.15
CA PRO A 337 4.65 -4.05 -14.63
C PRO A 337 4.77 -4.01 -16.16
N ARG A 338 4.31 -5.01 -16.90
CA ARG A 338 4.47 -5.02 -18.38
C ARG A 338 3.31 -4.39 -19.12
N TYR A 339 2.08 -4.60 -18.66
CA TYR A 339 0.89 -4.26 -19.45
C TYR A 339 0.00 -3.22 -18.77
N ILE A 340 -0.05 -3.22 -17.44
CA ILE A 340 -0.97 -2.37 -16.68
C ILE A 340 -0.27 -1.06 -16.29
N MET A 341 0.83 -1.18 -15.56
CA MET A 341 1.58 -0.09 -14.93
C MET A 341 3.06 -0.12 -15.38
N PRO A 342 3.35 0.21 -16.66
CA PRO A 342 4.72 0.17 -17.19
C PRO A 342 5.62 1.30 -16.69
N PHE A 343 5.12 2.16 -15.79
CA PHE A 343 5.82 3.33 -15.25
C PHE A 343 6.18 3.06 -13.78
N PRO A 344 7.43 2.64 -13.47
CA PRO A 344 7.86 2.39 -12.09
C PRO A 344 7.65 3.61 -11.18
N GLN A 345 7.91 4.82 -11.69
CA GLN A 345 7.72 6.08 -10.97
C GLN A 345 6.28 6.27 -10.46
N ALA A 346 5.28 5.96 -11.28
CA ALA A 346 3.88 6.16 -10.89
C ALA A 346 3.40 5.11 -9.87
N ALA A 347 3.96 3.90 -9.89
CA ALA A 347 3.74 2.92 -8.82
C ALA A 347 4.41 3.37 -7.51
N GLY A 348 5.61 3.96 -7.61
CA GLY A 348 6.33 4.58 -6.49
C GLY A 348 5.53 5.70 -5.82
N TRP A 349 4.97 6.62 -6.62
CA TRP A 349 4.13 7.72 -6.12
C TRP A 349 2.94 7.24 -5.30
N TYR A 350 2.22 6.22 -5.78
CA TYR A 350 1.08 5.64 -5.06
C TYR A 350 1.50 4.93 -3.76
N ASN A 351 2.54 4.11 -3.80
CA ASN A 351 3.04 3.39 -2.63
C ASN A 351 3.53 4.36 -1.56
N TRP A 352 4.26 5.40 -1.96
CA TRP A 352 4.72 6.44 -1.05
C TRP A 352 3.54 7.20 -0.44
N THR A 353 2.56 7.61 -1.25
CA THR A 353 1.32 8.27 -0.78
C THR A 353 0.57 7.43 0.25
N THR A 354 0.40 6.13 -0.01
CA THR A 354 -0.31 5.21 0.88
C THR A 354 0.37 5.09 2.24
N ASN A 355 1.70 4.99 2.25
CA ASN A 355 2.47 4.90 3.50
C ASN A 355 2.55 6.25 4.23
N PHE A 356 2.67 7.35 3.50
CA PHE A 356 2.77 8.71 4.06
C PHE A 356 1.54 9.07 4.91
N PHE A 357 0.32 8.75 4.42
CA PHE A 357 -0.90 9.03 5.17
C PHE A 357 -1.32 7.94 6.16
N LEU A 358 -0.60 6.82 6.26
CA LEU A 358 -1.00 5.69 7.11
C LEU A 358 -1.17 6.08 8.60
N ALA A 359 -0.28 6.94 9.12
CA ALA A 359 -0.39 7.46 10.49
C ALA A 359 -1.65 8.33 10.67
N LEU A 360 -1.96 9.18 9.68
CA LEU A 360 -3.15 10.03 9.68
C LEU A 360 -4.44 9.18 9.61
N TRP A 361 -4.47 8.17 8.74
CA TRP A 361 -5.60 7.23 8.63
C TRP A 361 -5.84 6.48 9.94
N THR A 362 -4.76 5.99 10.57
CA THR A 362 -4.83 5.31 11.87
C THR A 362 -5.39 6.23 12.96
N LEU A 363 -4.97 7.50 12.98
CA LEU A 363 -5.43 8.47 13.98
C LEU A 363 -6.94 8.71 13.91
N PHE A 364 -7.50 8.88 12.71
CA PHE A 364 -8.91 9.20 12.49
C PHE A 364 -9.85 7.99 12.59
N ASP A 365 -9.36 6.77 12.39
CA ASP A 365 -10.14 5.54 12.65
C ASP A 365 -10.55 5.45 14.13
N VAL A 366 -9.71 5.99 15.03
CA VAL A 366 -9.86 5.95 16.51
C VAL A 366 -10.10 4.50 16.98
N GLY A 367 -9.56 3.51 16.29
CA GLY A 367 -9.72 2.08 16.61
C GLY A 367 -11.17 1.62 16.72
N THR A 368 -12.10 2.32 16.05
CA THR A 368 -13.54 2.05 16.17
C THR A 368 -13.93 0.72 15.52
N SER A 369 -13.19 0.28 14.51
CA SER A 369 -13.31 -1.06 13.92
C SER A 369 -13.06 -2.17 14.96
N THR A 370 -11.94 -2.12 15.67
CA THR A 370 -11.59 -3.06 16.74
C THR A 370 -12.57 -2.97 17.91
N ALA A 371 -12.97 -1.76 18.30
CA ALA A 371 -13.96 -1.55 19.35
C ALA A 371 -15.32 -2.18 18.99
N MET A 372 -15.74 -2.03 17.73
CA MET A 372 -16.98 -2.64 17.23
C MET A 372 -16.92 -4.16 17.34
N VAL A 373 -15.85 -4.81 16.85
CA VAL A 373 -15.72 -6.28 16.92
C VAL A 373 -15.77 -6.77 18.36
N LYS A 374 -15.03 -6.10 19.26
CA LYS A 374 -14.98 -6.42 20.69
C LYS A 374 -16.35 -6.30 21.34
N TYR A 375 -16.95 -5.11 21.33
CA TYR A 375 -18.19 -4.86 22.06
C TYR A 375 -19.39 -5.56 21.44
N PHE A 376 -19.39 -5.74 20.12
CA PHE A 376 -20.41 -6.57 19.49
C PHE A 376 -20.34 -8.00 20.01
N ALA A 377 -19.15 -8.62 20.02
CA ALA A 377 -19.00 -9.99 20.51
C ALA A 377 -19.34 -10.14 22.01
N GLU A 378 -18.96 -9.16 22.84
CA GLU A 378 -19.34 -9.10 24.27
C GLU A 378 -20.87 -9.05 24.45
N TYR A 379 -21.56 -8.12 23.79
CA TYR A 379 -22.99 -7.92 24.03
C TYR A 379 -23.89 -8.87 23.22
N ARG A 380 -23.34 -9.62 22.25
CA ARG A 380 -24.10 -10.50 21.36
C ARG A 380 -24.88 -11.60 22.09
N VAL A 381 -24.34 -12.08 23.21
CA VAL A 381 -24.89 -13.19 24.01
C VAL A 381 -26.12 -12.71 24.78
N ASP A 382 -25.95 -11.72 25.67
CA ASP A 382 -26.99 -11.31 26.61
C ASP A 382 -27.87 -10.14 26.12
N GLN A 383 -27.30 -9.22 25.35
CA GLN A 383 -27.88 -7.92 25.02
C GLN A 383 -27.67 -7.56 23.54
N PRO A 384 -28.24 -8.33 22.59
CA PRO A 384 -27.97 -8.18 21.16
C PRO A 384 -28.32 -6.78 20.61
N HIS A 385 -29.28 -6.08 21.22
CA HIS A 385 -29.62 -4.71 20.84
C HIS A 385 -28.48 -3.72 21.09
N ILE A 386 -27.69 -3.90 22.17
CA ILE A 386 -26.51 -3.07 22.44
C ILE A 386 -25.38 -3.42 21.48
N ALA A 387 -25.20 -4.69 21.13
CA ALA A 387 -24.21 -5.11 20.14
C ALA A 387 -24.39 -4.35 18.81
N VAL A 388 -25.63 -4.24 18.32
CA VAL A 388 -25.94 -3.52 17.08
C VAL A 388 -25.63 -2.02 17.17
N ARG A 389 -25.79 -1.39 18.34
CA ARG A 389 -25.46 0.03 18.54
C ARG A 389 -23.98 0.34 18.29
N TYR A 390 -23.07 -0.59 18.58
CA TYR A 390 -21.64 -0.40 18.26
C TYR A 390 -21.37 -0.46 16.75
N VAL A 391 -22.15 -1.22 15.98
CA VAL A 391 -22.07 -1.24 14.52
C VAL A 391 -22.59 0.07 13.93
N GLN A 392 -23.72 0.56 14.45
CA GLN A 392 -24.28 1.85 14.09
C GLN A 392 -23.27 2.98 14.38
N LEU A 393 -22.66 2.97 15.58
CA LEU A 393 -21.64 3.94 15.97
C LEU A 393 -20.45 3.92 15.02
N PHE A 394 -19.94 2.73 14.67
CA PHE A 394 -18.86 2.58 13.71
C PHE A 394 -19.22 3.20 12.35
N ILE A 395 -20.40 2.87 11.78
CA ILE A 395 -20.82 3.40 10.47
C ILE A 395 -20.85 4.94 10.49
N TRP A 396 -21.49 5.53 11.49
CA TRP A 396 -21.64 6.99 11.58
C TRP A 396 -20.31 7.70 11.89
N TRP A 397 -19.46 7.10 12.72
CA TRP A 397 -18.12 7.63 12.97
C TRP A 397 -17.28 7.60 11.69
N GLN A 398 -17.22 6.47 10.98
CA GLN A 398 -16.41 6.32 9.77
C GLN A 398 -16.84 7.28 8.65
N MET A 399 -18.14 7.55 8.51
CA MET A 399 -18.62 8.56 7.57
C MET A 399 -18.19 9.97 7.96
N LEU A 400 -18.18 10.29 9.26
CA LEU A 400 -17.75 11.59 9.78
C LEU A 400 -16.23 11.76 9.71
N SER A 401 -15.46 10.78 10.18
CA SER A 401 -14.00 10.80 10.13
C SER A 401 -13.50 10.81 8.70
N GLY A 402 -14.12 10.02 7.82
CA GLY A 402 -13.84 10.02 6.37
C GLY A 402 -14.06 11.38 5.72
N LEU A 403 -15.14 12.09 6.09
CA LEU A 403 -15.38 13.46 5.63
C LEU A 403 -14.31 14.43 6.15
N CYS A 404 -13.93 14.34 7.42
CA CYS A 404 -12.85 15.15 7.99
C CYS A 404 -11.50 14.87 7.30
N GLN A 405 -11.18 13.61 7.03
CA GLN A 405 -9.98 13.18 6.32
C GLN A 405 -9.97 13.72 4.89
N LEU A 406 -11.09 13.64 4.17
CA LEU A 406 -11.25 14.23 2.84
C LEU A 406 -11.07 15.75 2.88
N PHE A 407 -11.63 16.43 3.89
CA PHE A 407 -11.41 17.87 4.09
C PHE A 407 -9.94 18.22 4.33
N LEU A 408 -9.25 17.51 5.22
CA LEU A 408 -7.86 17.78 5.55
C LEU A 408 -6.91 17.47 4.39
N VAL A 409 -7.11 16.37 3.68
CA VAL A 409 -6.16 15.90 2.65
C VAL A 409 -6.52 16.40 1.26
N ALA A 410 -7.79 16.41 0.87
CA ALA A 410 -8.18 16.92 -0.44
C ALA A 410 -8.25 18.45 -0.46
N PHE A 411 -8.98 19.08 0.47
CA PHE A 411 -9.18 20.53 0.42
C PHE A 411 -8.01 21.33 1.01
N LEU A 412 -7.63 21.09 2.28
CA LEU A 412 -6.47 21.81 2.83
C LEU A 412 -5.17 21.36 2.15
N GLY A 413 -5.08 20.08 1.79
CA GLY A 413 -3.93 19.57 1.05
C GLY A 413 -3.81 20.14 -0.37
N SER A 414 -4.91 20.44 -1.08
CA SER A 414 -4.83 21.11 -2.38
C SER A 414 -4.26 22.52 -2.32
N ILE A 415 -4.40 23.19 -1.17
CA ILE A 415 -3.82 24.52 -0.92
C ILE A 415 -2.36 24.39 -0.46
N PHE A 416 -2.10 23.51 0.50
CA PHE A 416 -0.80 23.40 1.15
C PHE A 416 0.22 22.62 0.31
N PHE A 417 -0.09 21.39 -0.11
CA PHE A 417 0.89 20.52 -0.77
C PHE A 417 1.33 21.04 -2.13
N SER A 418 0.44 21.73 -2.84
CA SER A 418 0.73 22.37 -4.13
C SER A 418 1.89 23.36 -4.05
N ARG A 419 2.16 23.96 -2.89
CA ARG A 419 3.25 24.92 -2.65
C ARG A 419 4.46 24.34 -1.93
N THR A 420 4.58 23.02 -1.89
CA THR A 420 5.70 22.32 -1.23
C THR A 420 6.48 21.48 -2.24
N PHE A 421 7.58 20.85 -1.79
CA PHE A 421 8.31 19.85 -2.58
C PHE A 421 7.45 18.64 -2.99
N LEU A 422 6.24 18.49 -2.44
CA LEU A 422 5.28 17.42 -2.75
C LEU A 422 4.25 17.83 -3.82
N ALA A 423 4.40 19.01 -4.43
CA ALA A 423 3.41 19.56 -5.35
C ALA A 423 3.02 18.58 -6.47
N TYR A 424 3.99 17.86 -7.05
CA TYR A 424 3.78 16.85 -8.09
C TYR A 424 2.89 15.66 -7.68
N LEU A 425 2.67 15.45 -6.38
CA LEU A 425 1.82 14.38 -5.85
C LEU A 425 0.43 14.86 -5.43
N SER A 426 0.15 16.16 -5.50
CA SER A 426 -1.07 16.76 -4.96
C SER A 426 -2.34 16.10 -5.50
N TRP A 427 -2.41 15.80 -6.79
CA TRP A 427 -3.56 15.08 -7.37
C TRP A 427 -3.65 13.62 -6.94
N ILE A 428 -2.53 12.94 -6.71
CA ILE A 428 -2.52 11.57 -6.17
C ILE A 428 -2.99 11.59 -4.71
N PHE A 429 -2.61 12.60 -3.93
CA PHE A 429 -3.08 12.80 -2.56
C PHE A 429 -4.60 13.01 -2.51
N VAL A 430 -5.11 13.91 -3.35
CA VAL A 430 -6.55 14.15 -3.52
C VAL A 430 -7.25 12.85 -3.89
N ALA A 431 -6.81 12.16 -4.93
CA ALA A 431 -7.42 10.91 -5.39
C ALA A 431 -7.39 9.79 -4.33
N HIS A 432 -6.26 9.64 -3.62
CA HIS A 432 -6.12 8.63 -2.57
C HIS A 432 -7.02 8.93 -1.35
N SER A 433 -7.21 10.20 -1.00
CA SER A 433 -8.05 10.59 0.14
C SER A 433 -9.53 10.23 -0.05
N ILE A 434 -10.01 10.10 -1.29
CA ILE A 434 -11.40 9.72 -1.60
C ILE A 434 -11.74 8.34 -1.06
N ILE A 435 -10.75 7.44 -0.95
CA ILE A 435 -10.92 6.09 -0.39
C ILE A 435 -11.48 6.15 1.04
N GLN A 436 -11.16 7.22 1.78
CA GLN A 436 -11.59 7.39 3.17
C GLN A 436 -13.09 7.68 3.31
N PHE A 437 -13.79 8.06 2.23
CA PHE A 437 -15.21 8.39 2.28
C PHE A 437 -16.07 7.45 1.41
N PRO A 438 -17.11 6.76 1.93
CA PRO A 438 -17.75 6.95 3.24
C PRO A 438 -17.11 6.20 4.43
N GLY A 439 -15.90 5.63 4.29
CA GLY A 439 -15.14 4.95 5.37
C GLY A 439 -15.74 3.63 5.87
N MET A 440 -17.07 3.49 5.83
CA MET A 440 -17.85 2.35 6.33
C MET A 440 -17.89 1.16 5.37
N LEU A 441 -17.22 1.22 4.20
CA LEU A 441 -17.36 0.23 3.12
C LEU A 441 -16.96 -1.20 3.53
N LEU A 442 -16.12 -1.34 4.56
CA LEU A 442 -15.70 -2.65 5.09
C LEU A 442 -16.52 -3.12 6.31
N VAL A 443 -17.59 -2.40 6.69
CA VAL A 443 -18.40 -2.69 7.90
C VAL A 443 -18.84 -4.14 8.00
N PHE A 444 -19.25 -4.76 6.90
CA PHE A 444 -19.75 -6.13 6.92
C PHE A 444 -18.64 -7.17 7.14
N SER A 445 -17.41 -6.95 6.66
CA SER A 445 -16.30 -7.87 6.96
C SER A 445 -16.01 -7.89 8.47
N TYR A 446 -15.95 -6.71 9.09
CA TYR A 446 -15.79 -6.59 10.54
C TYR A 446 -17.01 -7.13 11.30
N LEU A 447 -18.23 -6.94 10.77
CA LEU A 447 -19.44 -7.50 11.38
C LEU A 447 -19.46 -9.04 11.31
N PHE A 448 -19.05 -9.64 10.19
CA PHE A 448 -18.90 -11.10 10.07
C PHE A 448 -17.84 -11.62 11.03
N GLN A 449 -16.73 -10.90 11.22
CA GLN A 449 -15.76 -11.19 12.26
C GLN A 449 -16.41 -11.18 13.65
N ALA A 450 -17.12 -10.10 13.97
CA ALA A 450 -17.75 -9.91 15.27
C ALA A 450 -18.82 -10.96 15.58
N MET A 451 -19.58 -11.39 14.57
CA MET A 451 -20.56 -12.48 14.67
C MET A 451 -19.91 -13.87 14.71
N GLN A 452 -18.59 -13.97 14.53
CA GLN A 452 -17.87 -15.22 14.33
C GLN A 452 -18.37 -16.05 13.11
N ARG A 453 -18.96 -15.37 12.11
CA ARG A 453 -19.29 -15.93 10.78
C ARG A 453 -18.06 -15.90 9.89
N LEU A 454 -17.05 -16.66 10.31
CA LEU A 454 -15.76 -16.69 9.66
C LEU A 454 -15.84 -17.29 8.25
N ASP A 455 -16.85 -18.10 7.95
CA ASP A 455 -17.14 -18.52 6.58
C ASP A 455 -17.34 -17.33 5.63
N TYR A 456 -18.19 -16.36 6.00
CA TYR A 456 -18.46 -15.19 5.17
C TYR A 456 -17.32 -14.18 5.21
N LYS A 457 -16.72 -13.96 6.38
CA LYS A 457 -15.55 -13.10 6.50
C LYS A 457 -14.43 -13.55 5.57
N GLN A 458 -14.06 -14.82 5.62
CA GLN A 458 -12.89 -15.33 4.92
C GLN A 458 -13.11 -15.38 3.40
N VAL A 459 -14.33 -15.69 2.94
CA VAL A 459 -14.71 -15.54 1.52
C VAL A 459 -14.59 -14.10 1.07
N ALA A 460 -15.09 -13.16 1.87
CA ALA A 460 -15.10 -11.75 1.52
C ALA A 460 -13.68 -11.17 1.50
N ASP A 461 -12.87 -11.44 2.52
CA ASP A 461 -11.48 -11.00 2.62
C ASP A 461 -10.64 -11.58 1.47
N LEU A 462 -10.83 -12.86 1.14
CA LEU A 462 -10.15 -13.49 0.00
C LEU A 462 -10.53 -12.83 -1.34
N LEU A 463 -11.82 -12.65 -1.62
CA LEU A 463 -12.25 -11.99 -2.85
C LEU A 463 -11.78 -10.54 -2.92
N TYR A 464 -11.74 -9.85 -1.79
CA TYR A 464 -11.22 -8.49 -1.70
C TYR A 464 -9.76 -8.41 -2.12
N TYR A 465 -8.88 -9.21 -1.53
CA TYR A 465 -7.44 -9.15 -1.81
C TYR A 465 -7.07 -9.80 -3.15
N SER A 466 -7.65 -10.94 -3.49
CA SER A 466 -7.24 -11.71 -4.67
C SER A 466 -7.97 -11.35 -5.96
N PHE A 467 -9.11 -10.64 -5.88
CA PHE A 467 -9.90 -10.32 -7.08
C PHE A 467 -10.31 -8.84 -7.14
N PHE A 468 -11.08 -8.34 -6.18
CA PHE A 468 -11.64 -6.97 -6.25
C PHE A 468 -10.55 -5.90 -6.28
N THR A 469 -9.50 -6.03 -5.47
CA THR A 469 -8.38 -5.07 -5.47
C THR A 469 -7.65 -5.08 -6.80
N ILE A 470 -7.25 -6.26 -7.28
CA ILE A 470 -6.54 -6.41 -8.56
C ILE A 470 -7.39 -5.88 -9.72
N PHE A 471 -8.65 -6.32 -9.79
CA PHE A 471 -9.57 -5.91 -10.85
C PHE A 471 -9.85 -4.40 -10.81
N GLY A 472 -10.15 -3.85 -9.63
CA GLY A 472 -10.42 -2.42 -9.45
C GLY A 472 -9.22 -1.57 -9.83
N GLN A 473 -8.03 -1.92 -9.35
CA GLN A 473 -6.78 -1.23 -9.68
C GLN A 473 -6.43 -1.35 -11.16
N TYR A 474 -6.44 -2.55 -11.74
CA TYR A 474 -6.01 -2.74 -13.13
C TYR A 474 -6.96 -2.04 -14.11
N SER A 475 -8.28 -2.15 -13.88
CA SER A 475 -9.26 -1.49 -14.73
C SER A 475 -9.13 0.04 -14.67
N MET A 476 -9.01 0.62 -13.47
CA MET A 476 -8.89 2.08 -13.33
C MET A 476 -7.54 2.60 -13.82
N ILE A 477 -6.44 1.87 -13.62
CA ILE A 477 -5.14 2.25 -14.20
C ILE A 477 -5.24 2.36 -15.72
N LEU A 478 -5.81 1.36 -16.40
CA LEU A 478 -5.94 1.39 -17.86
C LEU A 478 -6.82 2.55 -18.36
N ILE A 479 -7.93 2.83 -17.68
CA ILE A 479 -8.84 3.93 -18.02
C ILE A 479 -8.14 5.29 -17.84
N PHE A 480 -7.51 5.51 -16.69
CA PHE A 480 -6.89 6.80 -16.40
C PHE A 480 -5.56 7.00 -17.13
N ARG A 481 -4.88 5.92 -17.54
CA ARG A 481 -3.72 6.00 -18.42
C ARG A 481 -4.10 6.60 -19.78
N GLU A 482 -5.21 6.15 -20.37
CA GLU A 482 -5.70 6.69 -21.65
C GLU A 482 -6.20 8.13 -21.51
N TRP A 483 -6.88 8.44 -20.41
CA TRP A 483 -7.28 9.81 -20.09
C TRP A 483 -6.07 10.74 -19.88
N GLY A 484 -5.05 10.30 -19.15
CA GLY A 484 -3.83 11.07 -18.89
C GLY A 484 -3.02 11.30 -20.17
N LYS A 485 -2.93 10.29 -21.05
CA LYS A 485 -2.31 10.40 -22.38
C LYS A 485 -3.00 11.45 -23.27
N SER A 486 -4.32 11.59 -23.14
CA SER A 486 -5.10 12.58 -23.89
C SER A 486 -4.95 14.01 -23.37
N ASN A 487 -4.39 14.20 -22.16
CA ASN A 487 -4.23 15.50 -21.51
C ASN A 487 -2.75 15.84 -21.29
N PRO A 488 -2.13 16.70 -22.11
CA PRO A 488 -0.70 17.01 -22.05
C PRO A 488 -0.22 17.58 -20.70
N ILE A 489 -1.09 18.22 -19.91
CA ILE A 489 -0.81 18.74 -18.56
C ILE A 489 -0.45 17.60 -17.60
N PHE A 490 -1.25 16.53 -17.58
CA PHE A 490 -1.10 15.42 -16.63
C PHE A 490 -0.16 14.35 -17.16
N GLY A 491 -0.29 13.98 -18.43
CA GLY A 491 0.48 12.91 -19.03
C GLY A 491 0.05 11.50 -18.59
N GLU A 492 0.59 10.52 -19.30
CA GLU A 492 0.21 9.11 -19.18
C GLU A 492 0.52 8.50 -17.80
N ALA A 493 1.72 8.79 -17.25
CA ALA A 493 2.18 8.22 -15.99
C ALA A 493 1.40 8.74 -14.77
N LEU A 494 1.16 10.06 -14.69
CA LEU A 494 0.38 10.65 -13.60
C LEU A 494 -1.08 10.17 -13.65
N GLY A 495 -1.66 10.09 -14.84
CA GLY A 495 -2.98 9.46 -15.05
C GLY A 495 -3.01 8.04 -14.50
N ALA A 496 -2.04 7.20 -14.84
CA ALA A 496 -1.92 5.85 -14.29
C ALA A 496 -1.83 5.83 -12.75
N GLY A 497 -1.07 6.75 -12.15
CA GLY A 497 -0.96 6.91 -10.69
C GLY A 497 -2.29 7.29 -10.02
N ILE A 498 -3.04 8.22 -10.60
CA ILE A 498 -4.39 8.58 -10.14
C ILE A 498 -5.34 7.37 -10.26
N GLY A 499 -5.30 6.68 -11.41
CA GLY A 499 -6.07 5.46 -11.64
C GLY A 499 -5.78 4.36 -10.63
N TYR A 500 -4.54 4.24 -10.18
CA TYR A 500 -4.15 3.29 -9.13
C TYR A 500 -4.86 3.61 -7.81
N ALA A 501 -4.88 4.89 -7.40
CA ALA A 501 -5.59 5.33 -6.20
C ALA A 501 -7.11 5.14 -6.30
N VAL A 502 -7.72 5.55 -7.41
CA VAL A 502 -9.16 5.38 -7.65
C VAL A 502 -9.56 3.91 -7.71
N GLY A 503 -8.70 3.04 -8.24
CA GLY A 503 -8.96 1.61 -8.33
C GLY A 503 -9.15 0.92 -6.98
N GLN A 504 -8.44 1.36 -5.95
CA GLN A 504 -8.67 0.88 -4.58
C GLN A 504 -10.06 1.26 -4.07
N TYR A 505 -10.55 2.44 -4.42
CA TYR A 505 -11.89 2.88 -4.05
C TYR A 505 -12.98 2.01 -4.71
N VAL A 506 -12.81 1.70 -5.99
CA VAL A 506 -13.70 0.78 -6.72
C VAL A 506 -13.71 -0.60 -6.06
N ALA A 507 -12.55 -1.10 -5.63
CA ALA A 507 -12.44 -2.36 -4.90
C ALA A 507 -13.24 -2.37 -3.58
N ASN A 508 -13.17 -1.28 -2.81
CA ASN A 508 -13.93 -1.13 -1.56
C ASN A 508 -15.45 -1.15 -1.80
N TRP A 509 -15.92 -0.53 -2.88
CA TRP A 509 -17.33 -0.58 -3.26
C TRP A 509 -17.79 -1.97 -3.69
N MET A 510 -16.99 -2.66 -4.52
CA MET A 510 -17.29 -4.05 -4.90
C MET A 510 -17.40 -4.95 -3.67
N MET A 511 -16.47 -4.80 -2.72
CA MET A 511 -16.48 -5.50 -1.44
C MET A 511 -17.73 -5.17 -0.62
N PHE A 512 -18.10 -3.89 -0.51
CA PHE A 512 -19.30 -3.47 0.21
C PHE A 512 -20.57 -4.11 -0.38
N PHE A 513 -20.76 -4.07 -1.70
CA PHE A 513 -21.95 -4.66 -2.32
C PHE A 513 -21.97 -6.19 -2.21
N PHE A 514 -20.83 -6.84 -2.41
CA PHE A 514 -20.73 -8.29 -2.26
C PHE A 514 -21.09 -8.72 -0.83
N THR A 515 -20.50 -8.08 0.17
CA THR A 515 -20.76 -8.40 1.57
C THR A 515 -22.18 -8.01 2.02
N LEU A 516 -22.77 -6.95 1.46
CA LEU A 516 -24.17 -6.61 1.64
C LEU A 516 -25.12 -7.71 1.13
N ILE A 517 -24.78 -8.37 0.02
CA ILE A 517 -25.55 -9.51 -0.50
C ILE A 517 -25.48 -10.68 0.49
N LEU A 518 -24.28 -11.02 0.99
CA LEU A 518 -24.12 -12.07 2.00
C LEU A 518 -24.89 -11.75 3.28
N PHE A 519 -24.85 -10.50 3.71
CA PHE A 519 -25.57 -10.03 4.89
C PHE A 519 -27.09 -10.17 4.73
N LYS A 520 -27.64 -9.78 3.57
CA LYS A 520 -29.07 -9.97 3.26
C LYS A 520 -29.47 -11.45 3.17
N ARG A 521 -28.58 -12.33 2.69
CA ARG A 521 -28.82 -13.79 2.66
C ARG A 521 -28.99 -14.40 4.06
N MET A 522 -28.48 -13.76 5.11
CA MET A 522 -28.74 -14.18 6.50
C MET A 522 -30.12 -13.74 7.01
N GLY A 523 -30.88 -12.98 6.21
CA GLY A 523 -32.20 -12.47 6.62
C GLY A 523 -32.13 -11.20 7.47
N PHE A 524 -31.02 -10.44 7.44
CA PHE A 524 -30.92 -9.16 8.15
C PHE A 524 -31.14 -7.96 7.22
N ARG A 525 -31.61 -6.85 7.81
CA ARG A 525 -31.93 -5.62 7.08
C ARG A 525 -30.87 -4.55 7.27
N PHE A 526 -30.21 -4.17 6.17
CA PHE A 526 -29.18 -3.11 6.19
C PHE A 526 -29.66 -1.77 6.78
N LEU A 527 -30.92 -1.38 6.50
CA LEU A 527 -31.47 -0.11 6.98
C LEU A 527 -31.51 0.01 8.51
N ASN A 528 -31.44 -1.11 9.23
CA ASN A 528 -31.43 -1.11 10.68
C ASN A 528 -30.03 -0.84 11.26
N LEU A 529 -28.98 -1.09 10.47
CA LEU A 529 -27.60 -0.69 10.80
C LEU A 529 -27.34 0.81 10.60
N LEU A 530 -28.17 1.51 9.80
CA LEU A 530 -28.07 2.96 9.62
C LEU A 530 -28.81 3.76 10.69
N ARG A 531 -29.58 3.11 11.56
CA ARG A 531 -30.24 3.78 12.69
C ARG A 531 -29.21 4.39 13.63
N VAL A 532 -29.60 5.41 14.39
CA VAL A 532 -28.76 6.10 15.37
C VAL A 532 -29.34 5.82 16.76
N ASP A 533 -29.27 4.57 17.21
CA ASP A 533 -29.80 4.13 18.51
C ASP A 533 -28.75 4.20 19.64
N PHE A 534 -27.49 4.47 19.32
CA PHE A 534 -26.42 4.64 20.30
C PHE A 534 -26.54 5.94 21.10
N GLY A 535 -26.06 5.89 22.34
CA GLY A 535 -26.03 7.00 23.29
C GLY A 535 -24.61 7.45 23.63
N LYS A 536 -24.52 8.33 24.63
CA LYS A 536 -23.26 8.90 25.12
C LYS A 536 -22.35 7.84 25.75
N GLU A 537 -22.93 6.81 26.37
CA GLU A 537 -22.19 5.74 27.03
C GLU A 537 -21.44 4.87 26.02
N GLU A 538 -22.11 4.43 24.95
CA GLU A 538 -21.49 3.63 23.89
C GLU A 538 -20.37 4.43 23.20
N ILE A 539 -20.59 5.73 22.93
CA ILE A 539 -19.56 6.64 22.40
C ILE A 539 -18.36 6.68 23.35
N LYS A 540 -18.58 7.00 24.64
CA LYS A 540 -17.48 7.11 25.61
C LYS A 540 -16.70 5.78 25.72
N LYS A 541 -17.40 4.65 25.77
CA LYS A 541 -16.77 3.32 25.91
C LYS A 541 -15.97 2.95 24.67
N ALA A 542 -16.51 3.17 23.47
CA ALA A 542 -15.84 2.91 22.21
C ALA A 542 -14.60 3.81 22.02
N PHE A 543 -14.72 5.11 22.25
CA PHE A 543 -13.62 6.07 22.06
C PHE A 543 -12.52 5.93 23.12
N THR A 544 -12.87 5.60 24.36
CA THR A 544 -11.85 5.34 25.39
C THR A 544 -11.05 4.08 25.07
N PHE A 545 -11.73 3.03 24.58
CA PHE A 545 -11.07 1.81 24.13
C PHE A 545 -10.19 2.09 22.90
N GLY A 546 -10.80 2.67 21.87
CA GLY A 546 -10.22 2.85 20.55
C GLY A 546 -9.16 3.96 20.49
N GLY A 547 -9.32 5.04 21.25
CA GLY A 547 -8.31 6.09 21.38
C GLY A 547 -7.01 5.57 22.01
N LYS A 548 -7.10 4.75 23.06
CA LYS A 548 -5.92 4.08 23.64
C LYS A 548 -5.25 3.13 22.64
N TRP A 549 -6.04 2.34 21.92
CA TRP A 549 -5.56 1.46 20.86
C TRP A 549 -4.80 2.24 19.78
N THR A 550 -5.43 3.30 19.28
CA THR A 550 -4.91 4.18 18.23
C THR A 550 -3.58 4.81 18.64
N PHE A 551 -3.53 5.38 19.84
CA PHE A 551 -2.32 5.99 20.40
C PHE A 551 -1.13 5.02 20.47
N GLY A 552 -1.39 3.74 20.71
CA GLY A 552 -0.36 2.71 20.63
C GLY A 552 0.03 2.36 19.19
N SER A 553 -0.95 2.10 18.34
CA SER A 553 -0.71 1.63 16.96
C SER A 553 -0.06 2.68 16.05
N ILE A 554 -0.24 3.99 16.31
CA ILE A 554 0.33 5.07 15.48
C ILE A 554 1.86 5.11 15.50
N TRP A 555 2.51 4.54 16.52
CA TRP A 555 3.96 4.47 16.59
C TRP A 555 4.56 3.60 15.49
N VAL A 556 3.83 2.60 15.00
CA VAL A 556 4.30 1.71 13.93
C VAL A 556 4.60 2.48 12.63
N PRO A 557 3.65 3.23 12.04
CA PRO A 557 3.94 4.03 10.85
C PRO A 557 4.93 5.18 11.12
N LEU A 558 4.94 5.77 12.32
CA LEU A 558 5.90 6.84 12.66
C LEU A 558 7.35 6.33 12.70
N VAL A 559 7.60 5.16 13.30
CA VAL A 559 8.94 4.56 13.31
C VAL A 559 9.35 4.06 11.94
N TRP A 560 8.41 3.59 11.12
CA TRP A 560 8.69 3.29 9.72
C TRP A 560 9.12 4.54 8.93
N PHE A 561 8.44 5.69 9.12
CA PHE A 561 8.84 6.95 8.52
C PHE A 561 10.25 7.36 8.97
N PHE A 562 10.52 7.24 10.28
CA PHE A 562 11.85 7.49 10.83
C PHE A 562 12.92 6.55 10.24
N GLN A 563 12.62 5.27 10.05
CA GLN A 563 13.51 4.33 9.39
C GLN A 563 13.83 4.77 7.95
N MET A 564 12.82 5.16 7.17
CA MET A 564 13.04 5.61 5.78
C MET A 564 13.93 6.85 5.75
N TYR A 565 13.71 7.78 6.66
CA TYR A 565 14.58 8.94 6.83
C TYR A 565 16.04 8.54 7.15
N LEU A 566 16.26 7.65 8.12
CA LEU A 566 17.60 7.18 8.46
C LEU A 566 18.30 6.45 7.31
N LEU A 567 17.58 5.60 6.58
CA LEU A 567 18.12 4.90 5.41
C LEU A 567 18.51 5.89 4.30
N SER A 568 17.74 6.95 4.09
CA SER A 568 18.05 7.97 3.08
C SER A 568 19.33 8.77 3.39
N ILE A 569 19.72 8.86 4.67
CA ILE A 569 20.92 9.59 5.10
C ILE A 569 22.16 8.69 5.11
N TRP A 570 22.02 7.44 5.57
CA TRP A 570 23.17 6.60 5.90
C TRP A 570 23.47 5.50 4.88
N LEU A 571 22.53 5.17 3.99
CA LEU A 571 22.71 4.09 3.02
C LEU A 571 22.87 4.64 1.60
N LEU A 572 24.09 4.59 1.08
CA LEU A 572 24.32 4.81 -0.35
C LEU A 572 23.57 3.74 -1.15
N ASN A 573 22.96 4.14 -2.27
CA ASN A 573 22.12 3.26 -3.08
C ASN A 573 20.93 2.64 -2.31
N TYR A 574 20.34 3.40 -1.36
CA TYR A 574 19.18 2.93 -0.58
C TYR A 574 18.01 2.48 -1.47
N SER A 575 17.84 3.10 -2.65
CA SER A 575 16.81 2.72 -3.62
C SER A 575 16.94 1.27 -4.10
N ALA A 576 18.15 0.80 -4.45
CA ALA A 576 18.36 -0.61 -4.83
C ALA A 576 18.18 -1.55 -3.63
N TRP A 577 18.64 -1.14 -2.44
CA TRP A 577 18.41 -1.89 -1.20
C TRP A 577 16.93 -2.02 -0.85
N MET A 578 16.12 -1.01 -1.11
CA MET A 578 14.67 -1.06 -0.97
C MET A 578 14.04 -2.04 -1.97
N GLY A 579 14.60 -2.19 -3.17
CA GLY A 579 14.25 -3.24 -4.12
C GLY A 579 14.53 -4.64 -3.57
N TYR A 580 15.76 -4.89 -3.11
CA TYR A 580 16.15 -6.19 -2.51
C TYR A 580 15.31 -6.52 -1.27
N TRP A 581 15.06 -5.52 -0.44
CA TRP A 581 14.17 -5.62 0.71
C TRP A 581 12.75 -5.95 0.30
N GLY A 582 12.19 -5.24 -0.68
CA GLY A 582 10.84 -5.51 -1.16
C GLY A 582 10.65 -6.95 -1.60
N LEU A 583 11.63 -7.51 -2.32
CA LEU A 583 11.61 -8.91 -2.74
C LEU A 583 11.70 -9.89 -1.55
N ALA A 584 12.71 -9.73 -0.68
CA ALA A 584 12.91 -10.60 0.47
C ALA A 584 11.76 -10.49 1.50
N TRP A 585 11.30 -9.28 1.77
CA TRP A 585 10.14 -9.00 2.62
C TRP A 585 8.87 -9.61 2.02
N GLY A 586 8.60 -9.42 0.72
CA GLY A 586 7.42 -10.00 0.06
C GLY A 586 7.36 -11.52 0.18
N LEU A 587 8.51 -12.20 0.01
CA LEU A 587 8.60 -13.65 0.17
C LEU A 587 8.40 -14.11 1.63
N THR A 588 9.06 -13.44 2.59
CA THR A 588 8.98 -13.81 4.01
C THR A 588 7.65 -13.42 4.66
N GLN A 589 6.97 -12.40 4.14
CA GLN A 589 5.65 -11.95 4.58
C GLN A 589 4.53 -12.96 4.32
N ILE A 590 4.76 -14.03 3.54
CA ILE A 590 3.79 -15.13 3.39
C ILE A 590 3.41 -15.73 4.76
N VAL A 591 4.32 -15.70 5.74
CA VAL A 591 4.08 -16.13 7.13
C VAL A 591 2.95 -15.32 7.80
N SER A 592 2.71 -14.09 7.38
CA SER A 592 1.63 -13.23 7.90
C SER A 592 0.23 -13.79 7.67
N VAL A 593 0.05 -14.82 6.82
CA VAL A 593 -1.24 -15.53 6.68
C VAL A 593 -1.76 -16.05 8.02
N ILE A 594 -0.88 -16.32 8.98
CA ILE A 594 -1.22 -16.73 10.35
C ILE A 594 -1.98 -15.61 11.09
N SER A 595 -1.73 -14.34 10.77
CA SER A 595 -2.48 -13.23 11.37
C SER A 595 -3.97 -13.31 11.06
N LEU A 596 -4.37 -13.84 9.89
CA LEU A 596 -5.78 -14.06 9.53
C LEU A 596 -6.46 -15.04 10.49
N PHE A 597 -5.74 -16.05 10.97
CA PHE A 597 -6.21 -16.98 12.00
C PHE A 597 -6.34 -16.28 13.35
N LEU A 598 -5.28 -15.59 13.79
CA LEU A 598 -5.19 -14.95 15.10
C LEU A 598 -6.24 -13.84 15.28
N ASN A 599 -6.52 -13.07 14.23
CA ASN A 599 -7.58 -12.05 14.22
C ASN A 599 -8.99 -12.66 14.45
N GLY A 600 -9.17 -13.95 14.12
CA GLY A 600 -10.41 -14.68 14.40
C GLY A 600 -10.67 -14.95 15.89
N PHE A 601 -9.66 -14.83 16.75
CA PHE A 601 -9.80 -15.09 18.19
C PHE A 601 -10.30 -13.90 18.99
N LEU A 602 -10.08 -12.66 18.54
CA LEU A 602 -10.55 -11.46 19.24
C LEU A 602 -12.02 -11.56 19.67
N PRO A 603 -12.99 -11.87 18.78
CA PRO A 603 -14.39 -12.00 19.18
C PRO A 603 -14.63 -13.19 20.12
N GLY A 604 -13.93 -14.31 19.94
CA GLY A 604 -14.07 -15.49 20.82
C GLY A 604 -13.59 -15.23 22.24
N ILE A 605 -12.44 -14.55 22.38
CA ILE A 605 -11.88 -14.13 23.68
C ILE A 605 -12.77 -13.09 24.34
N SER A 606 -13.28 -12.11 23.58
CA SER A 606 -14.21 -11.11 24.11
C SER A 606 -15.50 -11.75 24.61
N GLU A 607 -16.02 -12.76 23.90
CA GLU A 607 -17.22 -13.51 24.29
C GLU A 607 -16.97 -14.32 25.58
N SER A 608 -15.90 -15.12 25.65
CA SER A 608 -15.62 -15.98 26.80
C SER A 608 -15.22 -15.20 28.06
N TYR A 609 -14.35 -14.20 27.92
CA TYR A 609 -13.80 -13.46 29.06
C TYR A 609 -14.87 -12.59 29.74
N SER A 610 -15.69 -11.87 28.95
CA SER A 610 -16.72 -10.98 29.49
C SER A 610 -17.82 -11.72 30.28
N HIS A 611 -18.07 -12.99 29.95
CA HIS A 611 -19.03 -13.85 30.64
C HIS A 611 -18.38 -14.76 31.70
N LYS A 612 -17.15 -14.43 32.12
CA LYS A 612 -16.43 -15.13 33.19
C LYS A 612 -16.17 -16.62 32.92
N LYS A 613 -16.12 -17.04 31.65
CA LYS A 613 -15.75 -18.40 31.24
C LYS A 613 -14.23 -18.50 31.10
N GLN A 614 -13.56 -18.69 32.24
CA GLN A 614 -12.09 -18.60 32.33
C GLN A 614 -11.40 -19.78 31.66
N LEU A 615 -11.92 -21.00 31.82
CA LEU A 615 -11.32 -22.21 31.24
C LEU A 615 -11.43 -22.20 29.71
N LEU A 616 -12.55 -21.71 29.17
CA LEU A 616 -12.72 -21.49 27.74
C LEU A 616 -11.76 -20.42 27.20
N THR A 617 -11.54 -19.35 27.97
CA THR A 617 -10.57 -18.31 27.60
C THR A 617 -9.15 -18.87 27.59
N ASP A 618 -8.76 -19.63 28.61
CA ASP A 618 -7.45 -20.30 28.67
C ASP A 618 -7.28 -21.31 27.52
N LEU A 619 -8.33 -22.06 27.18
CA LEU A 619 -8.33 -22.95 26.03
C LEU A 619 -8.10 -22.17 24.72
N TYR A 620 -8.81 -21.06 24.50
CA TYR A 620 -8.62 -20.22 23.31
C TYR A 620 -7.19 -19.68 23.22
N VAL A 621 -6.59 -19.24 24.32
CA VAL A 621 -5.20 -18.76 24.34
C VAL A 621 -4.22 -19.91 24.04
N SER A 622 -4.33 -21.05 24.72
CA SER A 622 -3.43 -22.19 24.46
C SER A 622 -3.59 -22.75 23.05
N ARG A 623 -4.82 -22.83 22.51
CA ARG A 623 -5.09 -23.37 21.17
C ARG A 623 -4.70 -22.39 20.07
N GLY A 624 -4.89 -21.09 20.28
CA GLY A 624 -4.41 -20.04 19.38
C GLY A 624 -2.89 -20.14 19.20
N LEU A 625 -2.14 -20.26 20.31
CA LEU A 625 -0.70 -20.48 20.30
C LEU A 625 -0.29 -21.77 19.59
N LYS A 626 -0.97 -22.89 19.87
CA LYS A 626 -0.68 -24.17 19.22
C LYS A 626 -0.72 -24.06 17.70
N TRP A 627 -1.81 -23.49 17.18
CA TRP A 627 -2.01 -23.36 15.74
C TRP A 627 -1.09 -22.32 15.11
N ALA A 628 -0.82 -21.22 15.81
CA ALA A 628 0.16 -20.22 15.38
C ALA A 628 1.54 -20.85 15.18
N ASN A 629 2.01 -21.63 16.16
CA ASN A 629 3.30 -22.31 16.09
C ASN A 629 3.31 -23.45 15.07
N TYR A 630 2.24 -24.24 15.01
CA TYR A 630 2.10 -25.32 14.03
C TYR A 630 2.27 -24.81 12.60
N LEU A 631 1.58 -23.72 12.25
CA LEU A 631 1.65 -23.13 10.91
C LEU A 631 2.92 -22.30 10.71
N GLY A 632 3.35 -21.56 11.75
CA GLY A 632 4.55 -20.73 11.72
C GLY A 632 5.81 -21.56 11.50
N PHE A 633 5.98 -22.63 12.27
CA PHE A 633 7.14 -23.51 12.12
C PHE A 633 7.13 -24.25 10.78
N TRP A 634 5.95 -24.66 10.29
CA TRP A 634 5.83 -25.24 8.95
C TRP A 634 6.23 -24.26 7.84
N LEU A 635 5.64 -23.06 7.81
CA LEU A 635 5.94 -22.07 6.77
C LEU A 635 7.41 -21.64 6.82
N VAL A 636 7.93 -21.36 8.02
CA VAL A 636 9.30 -20.90 8.17
C VAL A 636 10.30 -22.01 7.82
N SER A 637 10.10 -23.25 8.27
CA SER A 637 10.96 -24.37 7.85
C SER A 637 10.94 -24.57 6.33
N SER A 638 9.78 -24.39 5.70
CA SER A 638 9.65 -24.50 4.26
C SER A 638 10.38 -23.37 3.53
N LEU A 639 10.16 -22.12 3.92
CA LEU A 639 10.81 -20.95 3.31
C LEU A 639 12.31 -20.90 3.57
N PHE A 640 12.80 -21.44 4.69
CA PHE A 640 14.24 -21.62 4.91
C PHE A 640 14.86 -22.56 3.88
N ALA A 641 14.17 -23.65 3.52
CA ALA A 641 14.68 -24.62 2.55
C ALA A 641 14.58 -24.11 1.10
N VAL A 642 13.48 -23.44 0.72
CA VAL A 642 13.20 -23.13 -0.70
C VAL A 642 13.35 -21.65 -1.07
N GLY A 643 13.33 -20.73 -0.09
CA GLY A 643 13.17 -19.30 -0.35
C GLY A 643 14.34 -18.66 -1.10
N SER A 644 15.58 -18.97 -0.70
CA SER A 644 16.79 -18.47 -1.37
C SER A 644 16.90 -18.98 -2.82
N ARG A 645 16.61 -20.26 -3.03
CA ARG A 645 16.61 -20.92 -4.35
C ARG A 645 15.52 -20.37 -5.27
N PHE A 646 14.37 -20.03 -4.70
CA PHE A 646 13.31 -19.37 -5.44
C PHE A 646 13.77 -18.01 -5.97
N ILE A 647 14.37 -17.16 -5.12
CA ILE A 647 14.90 -15.85 -5.56
C ILE A 647 15.95 -16.01 -6.67
N LEU A 648 16.93 -16.90 -6.48
CA LEU A 648 18.02 -17.09 -7.47
C LEU A 648 17.49 -17.47 -8.86
N GLY A 649 16.61 -18.46 -8.93
CA GLY A 649 16.11 -18.93 -10.23
C GLY A 649 15.00 -18.07 -10.82
N ALA A 650 14.18 -17.40 -9.99
CA ALA A 650 13.05 -16.60 -10.47
C ALA A 650 13.43 -15.15 -10.80
N ALA A 651 14.29 -14.52 -9.99
CA ALA A 651 14.69 -13.12 -10.19
C ALA A 651 16.06 -12.98 -10.89
N GLY A 652 16.89 -14.02 -10.85
CA GLY A 652 18.20 -14.05 -11.51
C GLY A 652 19.37 -13.61 -10.60
N PRO A 653 20.63 -13.77 -11.07
CA PRO A 653 21.82 -13.58 -10.23
C PRO A 653 22.00 -12.17 -9.66
N VAL A 654 21.47 -11.14 -10.34
CA VAL A 654 21.53 -9.73 -9.90
C VAL A 654 20.79 -9.51 -8.58
N TRP A 655 19.78 -10.34 -8.29
CA TRP A 655 18.98 -10.27 -7.06
C TRP A 655 19.53 -11.14 -5.93
N ALA A 656 20.69 -11.79 -6.12
CA ALA A 656 21.29 -12.66 -5.12
C ALA A 656 21.54 -11.93 -3.79
N THR A 657 21.81 -10.63 -3.83
CA THR A 657 21.96 -9.78 -2.63
C THR A 657 20.73 -9.82 -1.72
N ALA A 658 19.51 -10.00 -2.26
CA ALA A 658 18.30 -10.09 -1.43
C ALA A 658 18.27 -11.33 -0.53
N ILE A 659 19.02 -12.39 -0.88
CA ILE A 659 19.02 -13.67 -0.16
C ILE A 659 19.57 -13.52 1.25
N ILE A 660 20.54 -12.63 1.45
CA ILE A 660 21.15 -12.40 2.77
C ILE A 660 20.13 -11.91 3.79
N LEU A 661 19.04 -11.28 3.31
CA LEU A 661 17.96 -10.78 4.15
C LEU A 661 16.98 -11.89 4.58
N ILE A 662 16.89 -13.01 3.84
CA ILE A 662 15.88 -14.05 4.10
C ILE A 662 16.05 -14.68 5.49
N PRO A 663 17.21 -15.24 5.88
CA PRO A 663 17.33 -15.91 7.17
C PRO A 663 16.95 -15.02 8.37
N PRO A 664 17.49 -13.79 8.53
CA PRO A 664 17.12 -12.95 9.66
C PRO A 664 15.66 -12.48 9.59
N LEU A 665 15.11 -12.24 8.39
CA LEU A 665 13.69 -11.92 8.24
C LEU A 665 12.80 -13.09 8.66
N LEU A 666 13.13 -14.33 8.31
CA LEU A 666 12.36 -15.50 8.74
C LEU A 666 12.41 -15.71 10.27
N VAL A 667 13.54 -15.42 10.90
CA VAL A 667 13.65 -15.38 12.38
C VAL A 667 12.72 -14.31 12.96
N PHE A 668 12.70 -13.11 12.36
CA PHE A 668 11.76 -12.06 12.75
C PHE A 668 10.29 -12.50 12.59
N GLN A 669 9.95 -13.19 11.49
CA GLN A 669 8.59 -13.69 11.24
C GLN A 669 8.15 -14.76 12.24
N LEU A 670 9.07 -15.54 12.83
CA LEU A 670 8.73 -16.49 13.90
C LEU A 670 8.24 -15.82 15.18
N LEU A 671 8.67 -14.58 15.44
CA LEU A 671 8.25 -13.80 16.60
C LEU A 671 6.86 -13.15 16.39
N GLY A 672 6.53 -12.81 15.15
CA GLY A 672 5.28 -12.13 14.76
C GLY A 672 4.01 -12.70 15.41
N PRO A 673 3.73 -14.02 15.32
CA PRO A 673 2.49 -14.59 15.85
C PRO A 673 2.25 -14.37 17.34
N TYR A 674 3.29 -14.32 18.16
CA TYR A 674 3.18 -14.05 19.61
C TYR A 674 2.70 -12.63 19.87
N SER A 675 3.26 -11.68 19.11
CA SER A 675 2.93 -10.27 19.13
C SER A 675 1.50 -10.02 18.69
N TRP A 676 1.13 -10.51 17.50
CA TRP A 676 -0.18 -10.31 16.90
C TRP A 676 -1.28 -10.97 17.73
N PHE A 677 -1.00 -12.14 18.32
CA PHE A 677 -1.98 -12.78 19.18
C PHE A 677 -2.14 -12.04 20.51
N GLY A 678 -1.03 -11.56 21.09
CA GLY A 678 -1.04 -10.67 22.24
C GLY A 678 -1.93 -9.44 22.06
N ASP A 679 -1.77 -8.76 20.92
CA ASP A 679 -2.56 -7.58 20.57
C ASP A 679 -4.07 -7.94 20.51
N ASN A 680 -4.41 -9.06 19.89
CA ASN A 680 -5.79 -9.57 19.82
C ASN A 680 -6.36 -9.97 21.21
N ILE A 681 -5.54 -10.54 22.10
CA ILE A 681 -5.93 -10.88 23.48
C ILE A 681 -6.22 -9.59 24.26
N PHE A 682 -5.33 -8.60 24.23
CA PHE A 682 -5.54 -7.32 24.90
C PHE A 682 -6.78 -6.59 24.37
N ALA A 683 -6.99 -6.61 23.06
CA ALA A 683 -8.17 -6.06 22.42
C ALA A 683 -9.45 -6.78 22.91
N GLY A 684 -9.50 -8.10 22.83
CA GLY A 684 -10.68 -8.89 23.23
C GLY A 684 -11.08 -8.65 24.69
N VAL A 685 -10.10 -8.49 25.58
CA VAL A 685 -10.32 -8.29 27.02
C VAL A 685 -10.60 -6.82 27.39
N GLY A 686 -10.41 -5.86 26.48
CA GLY A 686 -10.62 -4.43 26.79
C GLY A 686 -9.42 -3.70 27.40
N ARG A 687 -8.22 -4.30 27.38
CA ARG A 687 -6.99 -3.73 27.96
C ARG A 687 -6.13 -3.00 26.93
N THR A 688 -6.74 -2.14 26.12
CA THR A 688 -6.06 -1.43 25.04
C THR A 688 -4.96 -0.46 25.49
N GLY A 689 -5.03 0.04 26.72
CA GLY A 689 -3.91 0.82 27.30
C GLY A 689 -2.66 -0.01 27.54
N THR A 690 -2.82 -1.30 27.88
CA THR A 690 -1.69 -2.24 28.01
C THR A 690 -1.11 -2.59 26.65
N ALA A 691 -1.96 -2.80 25.64
CA ALA A 691 -1.51 -2.97 24.25
C ALA A 691 -0.69 -1.75 23.78
N ALA A 692 -1.17 -0.54 24.07
CA ALA A 692 -0.46 0.69 23.73
C ALA A 692 0.93 0.79 24.37
N ALA A 693 1.03 0.48 25.67
CA ALA A 693 2.32 0.49 26.36
C ALA A 693 3.33 -0.49 25.74
N VAL A 694 2.86 -1.68 25.33
CA VAL A 694 3.72 -2.69 24.72
C VAL A 694 4.13 -2.31 23.28
N TRP A 695 3.25 -1.67 22.50
CA TRP A 695 3.66 -1.10 21.21
C TRP A 695 4.67 0.03 21.36
N ILE A 696 4.50 0.92 22.34
CA ILE A 696 5.47 1.98 22.62
C ILE A 696 6.82 1.39 23.00
N LEU A 697 6.84 0.33 23.80
CA LEU A 697 8.07 -0.40 24.13
C LEU A 697 8.74 -0.95 22.86
N GLU A 698 7.98 -1.66 22.01
CA GLU A 698 8.49 -2.23 20.75
C GLU A 698 9.05 -1.14 19.83
N GLN A 699 8.24 -0.13 19.52
CA GLN A 699 8.58 0.90 18.53
C GLN A 699 9.67 1.84 19.06
N GLY A 700 9.69 2.14 20.37
CA GLY A 700 10.75 2.90 21.01
C GLY A 700 12.10 2.17 20.98
N LEU A 701 12.12 0.88 21.33
CA LEU A 701 13.33 0.05 21.22
C LEU A 701 13.78 -0.08 19.75
N ARG A 702 12.83 -0.27 18.84
CA ARG A 702 13.12 -0.34 17.39
C ARG A 702 13.76 0.96 16.90
N ALA A 703 13.18 2.12 17.18
CA ALA A 703 13.74 3.41 16.79
C ALA A 703 15.16 3.62 17.35
N MET A 704 15.39 3.27 18.61
CA MET A 704 16.71 3.32 19.24
C MET A 704 17.71 2.39 18.53
N PHE A 705 17.34 1.14 18.26
CA PHE A 705 18.23 0.19 17.57
C PHE A 705 18.46 0.54 16.11
N LEU A 706 17.50 1.18 15.41
CA LEU A 706 17.71 1.65 14.04
C LEU A 706 18.83 2.68 13.97
N VAL A 707 18.88 3.62 14.93
CA VAL A 707 19.96 4.62 15.03
C VAL A 707 21.33 3.96 15.23
N ILE A 708 21.40 2.84 15.95
CA ILE A 708 22.65 2.15 16.29
C ILE A 708 23.09 1.19 15.16
N PHE A 709 22.16 0.40 14.61
CA PHE A 709 22.49 -0.72 13.73
C PHE A 709 22.51 -0.36 12.25
N ILE A 710 21.76 0.65 11.78
CA ILE A 710 21.84 1.05 10.37
C ILE A 710 23.26 1.53 10.02
N PRO A 711 23.95 2.40 10.80
CA PRO A 711 25.31 2.79 10.49
C PRO A 711 26.31 1.63 10.51
N MET A 712 26.07 0.60 11.34
CA MET A 712 27.00 -0.52 11.54
C MET A 712 26.82 -1.65 10.51
N TYR A 713 25.58 -1.91 10.08
CA TYR A 713 25.22 -3.08 9.28
C TYR A 713 24.41 -2.74 8.02
N GLY A 714 24.23 -1.46 7.70
CA GLY A 714 23.41 -0.99 6.58
C GLY A 714 21.97 -1.53 6.67
N MET A 715 21.49 -2.11 5.57
CA MET A 715 20.11 -2.64 5.48
C MET A 715 19.86 -3.82 6.44
N LEU A 716 20.86 -4.67 6.71
CA LEU A 716 20.73 -5.74 7.69
C LEU A 716 20.50 -5.21 9.10
N GLY A 717 21.01 -4.01 9.39
CA GLY A 717 20.80 -3.29 10.64
C GLY A 717 19.32 -3.04 10.95
N VAL A 718 18.48 -2.91 9.91
CA VAL A 718 17.02 -2.79 10.07
C VAL A 718 16.43 -4.07 10.66
N VAL A 719 16.78 -5.24 10.10
CA VAL A 719 16.26 -6.52 10.61
C VAL A 719 16.79 -6.80 12.01
N TYR A 720 18.07 -6.48 12.26
CA TYR A 720 18.66 -6.61 13.58
C TYR A 720 18.07 -5.65 14.62
N ALA A 721 17.51 -4.51 14.20
CA ALA A 721 16.74 -3.65 15.10
C ALA A 721 15.35 -4.25 15.41
N TYR A 722 14.74 -4.93 14.43
CA TYR A 722 13.39 -5.47 14.55
C TYR A 722 13.29 -6.66 15.50
N ILE A 723 14.23 -7.61 15.42
CA ILE A 723 14.23 -8.85 16.21
C ILE A 723 14.21 -8.60 17.73
N PRO A 724 15.20 -7.89 18.33
CA PRO A 724 15.22 -7.68 19.77
C PRO A 724 14.07 -6.80 20.27
N ALA A 725 13.65 -5.81 19.47
CA ALA A 725 12.49 -4.97 19.80
C ALA A 725 11.20 -5.78 19.87
N LEU A 726 10.96 -6.66 18.90
CA LEU A 726 9.78 -7.53 18.88
C LEU A 726 9.85 -8.60 19.98
N ALA A 727 11.02 -9.21 20.21
CA ALA A 727 11.21 -10.17 21.29
C ALA A 727 10.94 -9.57 22.68
N ALA A 728 11.39 -8.32 22.91
CA ALA A 728 11.09 -7.58 24.14
C ALA A 728 9.59 -7.33 24.31
N LYS A 729 8.89 -6.98 23.22
CA LYS A 729 7.43 -6.89 23.21
C LYS A 729 6.81 -8.24 23.57
N ASP A 730 7.18 -9.33 22.91
CA ASP A 730 6.56 -10.64 23.14
C ASP A 730 6.75 -11.09 24.60
N ALA A 731 7.94 -10.91 25.16
CA ALA A 731 8.19 -11.16 26.57
C ALA A 731 7.24 -10.34 27.46
N ALA A 732 7.11 -9.04 27.20
CA ALA A 732 6.20 -8.17 27.93
C ALA A 732 4.73 -8.60 27.79
N VAL A 733 4.26 -8.88 26.56
CA VAL A 733 2.90 -9.38 26.28
C VAL A 733 2.61 -10.59 27.15
N TRP A 734 3.43 -11.64 27.09
CA TRP A 734 3.12 -12.91 27.73
C TRP A 734 3.25 -12.86 29.25
N ILE A 735 4.15 -12.03 29.79
CA ILE A 735 4.19 -11.72 31.23
C ILE A 735 2.89 -11.03 31.66
N LEU A 736 2.42 -10.05 30.89
CA LEU A 736 1.22 -9.27 31.21
C LEU A 736 -0.06 -10.09 31.05
N VAL A 737 -0.17 -10.92 30.01
CA VAL A 737 -1.28 -11.88 29.82
C VAL A 737 -1.39 -12.80 31.03
N ARG A 738 -0.27 -13.43 31.43
CA ARG A 738 -0.23 -14.36 32.58
C ARG A 738 -0.57 -13.68 33.90
N LYS A 739 -0.18 -12.41 34.05
CA LYS A 739 -0.41 -11.64 35.28
C LYS A 739 -1.85 -11.12 35.39
N TYR A 740 -2.45 -10.69 34.29
CA TYR A 740 -3.66 -9.86 34.32
C TYR A 740 -4.90 -10.43 33.63
N ILE A 741 -4.74 -11.43 32.76
CA ILE A 741 -5.83 -11.91 31.90
C ILE A 741 -6.18 -13.35 32.25
N SER A 742 -5.26 -14.27 31.96
CA SER A 742 -5.51 -15.69 32.12
C SER A 742 -4.18 -16.43 32.37
N ARG A 743 -4.22 -17.64 32.92
CA ARG A 743 -3.01 -18.41 33.26
C ARG A 743 -2.96 -19.69 32.42
N PRO A 744 -2.86 -19.55 31.08
CA PRO A 744 -2.93 -20.70 30.20
C PRO A 744 -1.76 -21.62 30.51
N LYS A 745 -2.04 -22.93 30.64
CA LYS A 745 -0.98 -23.92 30.72
C LYS A 745 -0.19 -23.88 29.40
N PRO A 746 1.15 -23.87 29.44
CA PRO A 746 1.95 -23.69 28.24
C PRO A 746 1.97 -24.91 27.31
N TYR A 747 1.48 -26.07 27.77
CA TYR A 747 1.45 -27.35 27.04
C TYR A 747 2.67 -27.56 26.12
N TRP A 748 3.86 -27.42 26.70
CA TRP A 748 5.14 -27.27 25.97
C TRP A 748 5.32 -28.28 24.84
N TRP A 749 4.93 -29.54 25.07
CA TRP A 749 5.04 -30.59 24.07
C TRP A 749 4.18 -30.32 22.82
N GLN A 750 2.87 -30.12 23.01
CA GLN A 750 1.95 -29.93 21.89
C GLN A 750 2.09 -28.58 21.18
N ILE A 751 2.50 -27.53 21.91
CA ILE A 751 2.53 -26.15 21.38
C ILE A 751 3.88 -25.83 20.73
N PHE A 752 4.99 -26.34 21.27
CA PHE A 752 6.34 -25.96 20.83
C PHE A 752 7.15 -27.15 20.35
N ILE A 753 7.32 -28.18 21.20
CA ILE A 753 8.33 -29.22 20.96
C ILE A 753 7.94 -30.10 19.76
N ALA A 754 6.73 -30.69 19.78
CA ALA A 754 6.31 -31.61 18.71
C ALA A 754 6.16 -30.91 17.35
N PRO A 755 5.53 -29.71 17.25
CA PRO A 755 5.52 -28.92 16.02
C PRO A 755 6.92 -28.49 15.55
N GLY A 756 7.82 -28.15 16.49
CA GLY A 756 9.20 -27.73 16.18
C GLY A 756 10.05 -28.88 15.65
N LEU A 757 9.97 -30.06 16.28
CA LEU A 757 10.61 -31.28 15.77
C LEU A 757 10.09 -31.64 14.37
N ALA A 758 8.78 -31.52 14.15
CA ALA A 758 8.20 -31.74 12.82
C ALA A 758 8.72 -30.74 11.78
N ALA A 759 9.01 -29.50 12.18
CA ALA A 759 9.52 -28.47 11.29
C ALA A 759 10.98 -28.71 10.90
N ILE A 760 11.81 -29.17 11.85
CA ILE A 760 13.19 -29.59 11.56
C ILE A 760 13.20 -30.73 10.55
N LEU A 761 12.37 -31.76 10.78
CA LEU A 761 12.26 -32.89 9.85
C LEU A 761 11.72 -32.47 8.47
N ASN A 762 10.75 -31.56 8.44
CA ASN A 762 10.23 -30.99 7.19
C ASN A 762 11.31 -30.19 6.43
N TYR A 763 12.10 -29.37 7.12
CA TYR A 763 13.24 -28.67 6.53
C TYR A 763 14.26 -29.65 5.94
N LEU A 764 14.67 -30.67 6.70
CA LEU A 764 15.64 -31.67 6.22
C LEU A 764 15.13 -32.43 5.00
N TRP A 765 13.85 -32.80 4.99
CA TRP A 765 13.21 -33.45 3.84
C TRP A 765 13.16 -32.54 2.61
N LEU A 766 12.74 -31.28 2.79
CA LEU A 766 12.71 -30.30 1.70
C LEU A 766 14.10 -29.97 1.17
N GLU A 767 15.08 -29.82 2.06
CA GLU A 767 16.46 -29.58 1.69
C GLU A 767 16.97 -30.74 0.85
N ALA A 768 16.84 -31.99 1.31
CA ALA A 768 17.23 -33.17 0.53
C ALA A 768 16.55 -33.23 -0.85
N LEU A 769 15.27 -32.85 -0.94
CA LEU A 769 14.53 -32.78 -2.19
C LEU A 769 15.05 -31.67 -3.12
N CYS A 770 15.40 -30.50 -2.58
CA CYS A 770 16.01 -29.41 -3.33
C CYS A 770 17.32 -29.84 -3.98
N TRP A 771 18.16 -30.62 -3.29
CA TRP A 771 19.41 -31.14 -3.85
C TRP A 771 19.22 -32.06 -5.07
N VAL A 772 18.05 -32.70 -5.19
CA VAL A 772 17.73 -33.60 -6.31
C VAL A 772 17.06 -32.87 -7.46
N ILE A 773 16.17 -31.92 -7.17
CA ILE A 773 15.28 -31.32 -8.17
C ILE A 773 15.81 -29.98 -8.72
N TRP A 774 16.53 -29.20 -7.91
CA TRP A 774 16.88 -27.83 -8.25
C TRP A 774 18.15 -27.76 -9.11
N ASP A 775 18.02 -27.21 -10.31
CA ASP A 775 19.12 -27.02 -11.28
C ASP A 775 19.59 -25.56 -11.37
N GLY A 776 19.04 -24.65 -10.55
CA GLY A 776 19.31 -23.22 -10.60
C GLY A 776 18.42 -22.43 -11.58
N GLY A 777 17.66 -23.12 -12.43
CA GLY A 777 16.76 -22.52 -13.40
C GLY A 777 15.40 -22.10 -12.82
N MET A 778 14.72 -21.20 -13.52
CA MET A 778 13.38 -20.72 -13.14
C MET A 778 12.35 -21.85 -12.96
N PRO A 779 12.23 -22.86 -13.85
CA PRO A 779 11.21 -23.91 -13.70
C PRO A 779 11.41 -24.75 -12.45
N SER A 780 12.65 -25.15 -12.15
CA SER A 780 12.97 -25.95 -10.96
C SER A 780 12.77 -25.12 -9.69
N SER A 781 13.13 -23.83 -9.68
CA SER A 781 12.87 -22.89 -8.58
C SER A 781 11.37 -22.70 -8.28
N VAL A 782 10.52 -22.56 -9.30
CA VAL A 782 9.06 -22.46 -9.12
C VAL A 782 8.49 -23.78 -8.59
N LEU A 783 8.97 -24.92 -9.10
CA LEU A 783 8.53 -26.24 -8.67
C LEU A 783 8.85 -26.51 -7.20
N ILE A 784 10.10 -26.30 -6.77
CA ILE A 784 10.48 -26.49 -5.35
C ILE A 784 9.74 -25.51 -4.45
N PHE A 785 9.45 -24.29 -4.92
CA PHE A 785 8.66 -23.33 -4.14
C PHE A 785 7.22 -23.81 -3.94
N PHE A 786 6.58 -24.36 -4.98
CA PHE A 786 5.26 -24.97 -4.86
C PHE A 786 5.28 -26.20 -3.94
N ILE A 787 6.28 -27.08 -4.06
CA ILE A 787 6.45 -28.23 -3.17
C ILE A 787 6.61 -27.75 -1.72
N GLY A 788 7.47 -26.76 -1.49
CA GLY A 788 7.74 -26.16 -0.20
C GLY A 788 6.54 -25.45 0.43
N THR A 789 5.72 -24.73 -0.34
CA THR A 789 4.60 -23.94 0.21
C THR A 789 3.26 -24.66 0.19
N PHE A 790 3.12 -25.77 -0.55
CA PHE A 790 1.86 -26.50 -0.67
C PHE A 790 1.99 -27.97 -0.28
N VAL A 791 2.85 -28.74 -0.93
CA VAL A 791 2.95 -30.21 -0.73
C VAL A 791 3.51 -30.54 0.65
N SER A 792 4.51 -29.79 1.10
CA SER A 792 5.17 -29.97 2.39
C SER A 792 4.20 -29.89 3.56
N LEU A 793 3.08 -29.16 3.44
CA LEU A 793 2.06 -29.07 4.49
C LEU A 793 1.53 -30.44 4.88
N PHE A 794 1.26 -31.30 3.91
CA PHE A 794 0.68 -32.62 4.16
C PHE A 794 1.71 -33.56 4.79
N ILE A 795 2.98 -33.41 4.41
CA ILE A 795 4.10 -34.16 4.98
C ILE A 795 4.36 -33.70 6.41
N TYR A 796 4.45 -32.38 6.63
CA TYR A 796 4.51 -31.76 7.94
C TYR A 796 3.34 -32.20 8.83
N ALA A 797 2.11 -32.25 8.29
CA ALA A 797 0.93 -32.67 9.02
C ALA A 797 1.02 -34.12 9.50
N PHE A 798 1.59 -35.01 8.68
CA PHE A 798 1.89 -36.39 9.07
C PHE A 798 2.99 -36.46 10.12
N ILE A 799 4.13 -35.78 9.91
CA ILE A 799 5.27 -35.78 10.85
C ILE A 799 4.84 -35.21 12.21
N ALA A 800 4.07 -34.12 12.24
CA ALA A 800 3.50 -33.56 13.47
C ALA A 800 2.54 -34.54 14.17
N GLY A 801 1.82 -35.37 13.41
CA GLY A 801 1.10 -36.53 13.93
C GLY A 801 2.02 -37.50 14.66
N VAL A 802 3.13 -37.88 14.02
CA VAL A 802 4.13 -38.84 14.55
C VAL A 802 4.85 -38.30 15.79
N THR A 803 5.19 -37.01 15.84
CA THR A 803 5.88 -36.38 17.00
C THR A 803 4.96 -36.14 18.20
N GLY A 804 3.66 -36.44 18.10
CA GLY A 804 2.71 -36.29 19.19
C GLY A 804 2.19 -34.86 19.36
N ALA A 805 2.08 -34.08 18.28
CA ALA A 805 1.48 -32.75 18.33
C ALA A 805 -0.05 -32.80 18.54
N TRP A 806 -0.68 -33.98 18.44
CA TRP A 806 -2.12 -34.17 18.56
C TRP A 806 -2.47 -35.16 19.67
N ASP A 807 -3.58 -34.88 20.33
CA ASP A 807 -4.33 -35.80 21.19
C ASP A 807 -5.72 -36.06 20.59
N LYS A 808 -6.51 -36.94 21.22
CA LYS A 808 -7.86 -37.29 20.78
C LYS A 808 -8.78 -36.08 20.62
N ASN A 809 -8.78 -35.17 21.60
CA ASN A 809 -9.69 -34.02 21.65
C ASN A 809 -9.33 -33.00 20.57
N THR A 810 -8.05 -32.68 20.44
CA THR A 810 -7.54 -31.74 19.46
C THR A 810 -7.63 -32.25 18.03
N LEU A 811 -7.57 -33.58 17.83
CA LEU A 811 -7.80 -34.22 16.54
C LEU A 811 -9.30 -34.25 16.18
N ASN A 812 -10.19 -34.41 17.17
CA ASN A 812 -11.64 -34.32 16.97
C ASN A 812 -12.08 -32.90 16.59
N ASP A 813 -11.51 -31.86 17.23
CA ASP A 813 -11.72 -30.47 16.82
C ASP A 813 -11.36 -30.28 15.34
N LEU A 814 -10.22 -30.82 14.93
CA LEU A 814 -9.76 -30.73 13.55
C LEU A 814 -10.71 -31.48 12.59
N ASP A 815 -11.16 -32.68 12.96
CA ASP A 815 -12.16 -33.42 12.19
C ASP A 815 -13.43 -32.59 11.98
N LEU A 816 -14.00 -32.05 13.06
CA LEU A 816 -15.20 -31.21 13.00
C LEU A 816 -14.97 -29.97 12.13
N SER A 817 -13.84 -29.28 12.32
CA SER A 817 -13.47 -28.09 11.56
C SER A 817 -13.36 -28.36 10.07
N THR A 818 -12.78 -29.50 9.68
CA THR A 818 -12.63 -29.85 8.25
C THR A 818 -13.95 -30.21 7.58
N ARG A 819 -14.95 -30.66 8.34
CA ARG A 819 -16.29 -31.01 7.83
C ARG A 819 -17.18 -29.80 7.58
N ILE A 820 -17.00 -28.72 8.33
CA ILE A 820 -17.78 -27.49 8.15
C ILE A 820 -17.26 -26.62 6.99
N VAL A 821 -16.02 -26.85 6.56
CA VAL A 821 -15.40 -26.18 5.41
C VAL A 821 -16.04 -26.67 4.10
N LYS A 822 -16.57 -25.75 3.29
CA LYS A 822 -17.17 -26.03 1.97
C LYS A 822 -16.22 -25.62 0.84
N GLY A 823 -16.30 -26.31 -0.31
CA GLY A 823 -15.52 -25.99 -1.52
C GLY A 823 -14.11 -26.60 -1.57
N ILE A 824 -13.29 -26.37 -0.53
CA ILE A 824 -11.92 -26.91 -0.41
C ILE A 824 -11.82 -28.12 0.53
N THR A 825 -12.93 -28.79 0.78
CA THR A 825 -13.05 -29.89 1.77
C THR A 825 -12.04 -30.99 1.51
N ILE A 826 -11.68 -31.26 0.25
CA ILE A 826 -10.70 -32.31 -0.09
C ILE A 826 -9.34 -32.01 0.54
N LEU A 827 -8.85 -30.78 0.44
CA LEU A 827 -7.53 -30.38 0.95
C LEU A 827 -7.50 -30.34 2.48
N SER A 828 -8.54 -29.77 3.09
CA SER A 828 -8.64 -29.72 4.56
C SER A 828 -8.78 -31.12 5.17
N ARG A 829 -9.54 -32.01 4.52
CA ARG A 829 -9.67 -33.42 4.92
C ARG A 829 -8.38 -34.20 4.71
N LEU A 830 -7.61 -33.91 3.66
CA LEU A 830 -6.32 -34.54 3.45
C LEU A 830 -5.35 -34.18 4.59
N MET A 831 -5.29 -32.91 4.99
CA MET A 831 -4.48 -32.49 6.14
C MET A 831 -4.89 -33.24 7.42
N TYR A 832 -6.19 -33.35 7.71
CA TYR A 832 -6.68 -34.16 8.83
C TYR A 832 -6.28 -35.63 8.72
N LYS A 833 -6.46 -36.26 7.54
CA LYS A 833 -6.11 -37.66 7.32
C LYS A 833 -4.62 -37.90 7.56
N MET A 834 -3.76 -37.00 7.11
CA MET A 834 -2.31 -37.09 7.31
C MET A 834 -1.95 -36.96 8.79
N SER A 835 -2.51 -35.99 9.51
CA SER A 835 -2.30 -35.87 10.95
C SER A 835 -2.84 -37.08 11.73
N ALA A 836 -4.04 -37.56 11.40
CA ALA A 836 -4.61 -38.75 12.01
C ALA A 836 -3.78 -40.00 11.73
N TRP A 837 -3.24 -40.14 10.52
CA TRP A 837 -2.37 -41.26 10.16
C TRP A 837 -1.06 -41.25 10.96
N GLY A 838 -0.39 -40.09 11.02
CA GLY A 838 0.81 -39.94 11.83
C GLY A 838 0.54 -40.21 13.32
N SER A 839 -0.58 -39.70 13.84
CA SER A 839 -0.97 -39.93 15.24
C SER A 839 -1.31 -41.40 15.55
N ARG A 840 -1.81 -42.19 14.60
CA ARG A 840 -2.05 -43.63 14.81
C ARG A 840 -0.77 -44.43 14.99
N ILE A 841 0.31 -44.01 14.34
CA ILE A 841 1.63 -44.67 14.40
C ILE A 841 2.47 -44.10 15.55
N SER A 842 2.15 -42.90 16.03
CA SER A 842 2.92 -42.20 17.04
C SER A 842 2.94 -42.92 18.40
N PRO A 843 4.12 -43.20 18.97
CA PRO A 843 4.24 -43.65 20.36
C PRO A 843 3.93 -42.53 21.37
N PHE A 844 3.77 -41.29 20.91
CA PHE A 844 3.48 -40.11 21.75
C PHE A 844 2.01 -39.70 21.74
N PHE A 845 1.15 -40.38 20.97
CA PHE A 845 -0.27 -40.06 20.89
C PHE A 845 -0.96 -40.18 22.25
N ASN A 846 -1.74 -39.16 22.64
CA ASN A 846 -2.38 -39.03 23.96
C ASN A 846 -1.45 -39.03 25.19
N LYS A 847 -0.12 -38.99 25.03
CA LYS A 847 0.81 -38.94 26.18
C LYS A 847 0.83 -37.57 26.88
N TYR A 848 0.53 -36.51 26.14
CA TYR A 848 0.55 -35.13 26.64
C TYR A 848 -0.78 -34.41 26.34
N PRO A 849 -1.92 -34.83 26.87
CA PRO A 849 -3.24 -34.29 26.50
C PRO A 849 -3.48 -32.87 27.04
N ILE A 850 -4.35 -32.11 26.36
CA ILE A 850 -4.90 -30.86 26.90
C ILE A 850 -5.97 -31.20 27.94
N ASP A 851 -5.60 -31.09 29.21
CA ASP A 851 -6.40 -31.52 30.35
C ASP A 851 -7.61 -30.63 30.67
N ILE A 852 -7.61 -29.36 30.26
CA ILE A 852 -8.74 -28.44 30.49
C ILE A 852 -9.86 -28.54 29.43
N TYR A 853 -9.69 -29.41 28.43
CA TYR A 853 -10.54 -29.40 27.23
C TYR A 853 -12.02 -29.63 27.54
N ASP A 854 -12.34 -30.70 28.28
CA ASP A 854 -13.73 -31.09 28.54
C ASP A 854 -14.46 -30.01 29.38
N ASP A 855 -13.76 -29.41 30.34
CA ASP A 855 -14.29 -28.35 31.21
C ASP A 855 -14.53 -27.06 30.44
N ALA A 856 -13.59 -26.68 29.57
CA ALA A 856 -13.74 -25.53 28.70
C ALA A 856 -14.88 -25.72 27.68
N MET A 857 -15.09 -26.94 27.17
CA MET A 857 -16.22 -27.24 26.29
C MET A 857 -17.57 -27.19 27.03
N ARG A 858 -17.60 -27.55 28.32
CA ARG A 858 -18.80 -27.33 29.17
C ARG A 858 -19.13 -25.84 29.29
N GLU A 859 -18.14 -24.98 29.54
CA GLU A 859 -18.34 -23.52 29.56
C GLU A 859 -18.83 -22.99 28.19
N ALA A 860 -18.35 -23.54 27.08
CA ALA A 860 -18.81 -23.18 25.73
C ALA A 860 -20.26 -23.59 25.47
N GLU A 861 -20.68 -24.76 25.95
CA GLU A 861 -22.07 -25.22 25.87
C GLU A 861 -23.01 -24.36 26.70
N GLU A 862 -22.60 -23.96 27.91
CA GLU A 862 -23.35 -23.03 28.76
C GLU A 862 -23.58 -21.70 28.04
N LEU A 863 -22.53 -21.08 27.51
CA LEU A 863 -22.65 -19.84 26.74
C LEU A 863 -23.53 -20.00 25.50
N THR A 864 -23.45 -21.16 24.83
CA THR A 864 -24.27 -21.43 23.65
C THR A 864 -25.76 -21.46 24.02
N LYS A 865 -26.11 -21.94 25.22
CA LYS A 865 -27.48 -21.95 25.73
C LYS A 865 -27.96 -20.56 26.18
N GLU A 866 -27.07 -19.73 26.71
CA GLU A 866 -27.36 -18.34 27.13
C GLU A 866 -27.58 -17.39 25.94
N LYS A 867 -26.96 -17.69 24.80
CA LYS A 867 -26.95 -16.83 23.61
C LYS A 867 -28.35 -16.53 23.07
N LYS A 868 -28.72 -15.25 23.08
CA LYS A 868 -30.00 -14.77 22.53
C LYS A 868 -29.97 -14.58 21.02
N ALA A 869 -31.15 -14.72 20.40
CA ALA A 869 -31.33 -14.50 18.97
C ALA A 869 -30.95 -13.06 18.56
N LEU A 870 -30.24 -12.91 17.42
CA LEU A 870 -29.90 -11.58 16.88
C LEU A 870 -31.14 -10.97 16.24
N ILE A 871 -31.34 -9.68 16.47
CA ILE A 871 -32.33 -8.90 15.76
C ILE A 871 -31.60 -7.69 15.18
N ILE A 872 -31.29 -7.76 13.87
CA ILE A 872 -30.77 -6.63 13.10
C ILE A 872 -31.82 -6.19 12.10
#